data_AF-A0A4Q1RHX2-F1
#
_entry.id   AF-A0A4Q1RHX2-F1
#
_cell.length_a   1.000
_cell.length_b   1.000
_cell.length_c   1.000
_cell.angle_alpha   90.00
_cell.angle_beta   90.00
_cell.angle_gamma   90.00
#
_symmetry.space_group_name_H-M   'P 1'
#
loop_
_entity.id
_entity.type
_entity.pdbx_description
1 polymer ?
#
loop_
_entity_poly.entity_id
_entity_poly.type
_entity_poly.pdbx_seq_one_letter_code
_entity_poly.pdbx_strand_id
1 'polypeptide(L)'
;MSDRIDLVKGLIMQNRIKTYSKKGDKKQASKILIQIKRIFNDILKETDEKIFENDMNRLISSPIANPYISSNFFPENISEYGRYRNIIEFTNDLRLELRWMIYCLRFYSESISIFVRARELYDNYILQNKYEEALGVVEDVEKSLGISLWSLECKYYLSSKLNLDKTELKKTTPETVLDAIMNFYELKNRNNVTSDEYFYIANKEINIVKKYFVGDKNIVEFYAYKISSLVYELDKDKIIQIISVMRQTSLIDRYIFFIDVCDYIVTLPENNEIRMILKEYVLLLDDIEDDHLNALRFVLDDTDNRKTKYIPKTRLDYARCEFIKGNILEAKKEAVDLLQKFPNNIGAMNLYIESNILLGNETEICGDKNLGMLLKNLTNVYMLNKNRDESMENVRQFANACSQSTWSKGILSNIVYRCQTRDEQRSMCTDIISNIQHLDIETMIACWRKEKNTNFIKQMNQEEDLYIKFRCALLNEKYDIASQICGIDQIRDLIIVYNKNISISKKIKHLRKIQGKDALIAIRSMSNFLGDIDLDKYLEIAMQISSELIIDNVFTSLFIPLEKIVRYIEKSGETVRANICTPILYYVYATYFNKEKFDDLGIICEDFFLFRDIEKPTKMDIYNQEYKREELIYFLKNVCSTKILDISIPMFKNSQERDQERLEICNILTQLDPDNLKEYEKEIREITQKLMINAELKIIEENRIHVNVDGMKDRLEKAYKSDFIRYQFYQDERIKQVTMGWDDNTAERLRVIQNTPERILKELILHIRDAFVSSDEYGLNGYLSLNIRHGTLEDELRSPLSKAFLSARKDVHTGKYILDPHWNNYSNRQDLIIVEKAITEFYIKTEAIISKLKGTYIQIRTEEKVTDGIFDYRLNSLDYLEITLEMQEVATFEEFLDIVINHLWEITEKNLCEIKKIIKNEIAQDYNTSFEELKNAVSKINNKAQLRDLQQKIAEASTDMLNTLDKICYWFQRSTESKHNDFDLQFAFNLGLQTIRNMHPEKRFIAKALKPVESEKISGGYLKNFDGIFYNLFDNIYKKAISSDGINIEIRYELQYKNQKFYIYIENDYNCSANISEDELKVEQAKELIQTGKYLEKVKGEGGTGIPKIVKIIAYDLKREPDIDFGYIKEKNIFFMKIRF
;
A
#
# COMPACT_ATOMS: atom_id res chain seq x y z
N MET A 1 -16.77 35.49 52.83
CA MET A 1 -15.68 34.75 52.15
C MET A 1 -15.02 33.69 53.04
N SER A 2 -15.12 33.71 54.38
CA SER A 2 -14.44 32.76 55.26
C SER A 2 -15.06 31.35 55.40
N ASP A 3 -16.03 30.92 54.58
CA ASP A 3 -16.90 29.81 55.03
C ASP A 3 -17.44 28.88 53.92
N ARG A 4 -16.76 28.75 52.76
CA ARG A 4 -17.11 27.71 51.75
C ARG A 4 -16.25 26.45 51.88
N ILE A 5 -14.95 26.61 52.11
CA ILE A 5 -14.01 25.50 52.30
C ILE A 5 -14.26 24.77 53.62
N ASP A 6 -14.43 25.52 54.70
CA ASP A 6 -14.69 24.95 56.03
C ASP A 6 -16.09 24.30 56.09
N LEU A 7 -17.06 24.88 55.37
CA LEU A 7 -18.36 24.26 55.09
C LEU A 7 -18.23 22.94 54.31
N VAL A 8 -17.46 22.88 53.21
CA VAL A 8 -17.23 21.62 52.47
C VAL A 8 -16.59 20.56 53.35
N LYS A 9 -15.57 20.93 54.14
CA LYS A 9 -14.90 20.00 55.06
C LYS A 9 -15.89 19.45 56.09
N GLY A 10 -16.71 20.33 56.69
CA GLY A 10 -17.77 19.94 57.63
C GLY A 10 -18.82 19.03 56.99
N LEU A 11 -19.28 19.36 55.78
CA LEU A 11 -20.24 18.55 55.02
C LEU A 11 -19.66 17.18 54.65
N ILE A 12 -18.38 17.09 54.25
CA ILE A 12 -17.71 15.81 53.97
C ILE A 12 -17.68 14.94 55.22
N MET A 13 -17.28 15.48 56.37
CA MET A 13 -17.26 14.74 57.64
C MET A 13 -18.66 14.24 58.01
N GLN A 14 -19.68 15.09 57.91
CA GLN A 14 -21.07 14.70 58.13
C GLN A 14 -21.54 13.63 57.14
N ASN A 15 -21.16 13.73 55.87
CA ASN A 15 -21.51 12.75 54.85
C ASN A 15 -20.90 11.39 55.17
N ARG A 16 -19.62 11.34 55.58
CA ARG A 16 -18.96 10.10 56.01
C ARG A 16 -19.70 9.46 57.18
N ILE A 17 -19.99 10.22 58.24
CA ILE A 17 -20.73 9.72 59.42
C ILE A 17 -22.08 9.11 59.03
N LYS A 18 -22.84 9.79 58.16
CA LYS A 18 -24.18 9.34 57.73
C LYS A 18 -24.17 8.18 56.75
N THR A 19 -23.12 8.06 55.94
CA THR A 19 -22.95 6.94 55.01
C THR A 19 -22.75 5.62 55.75
N TYR A 20 -22.16 5.64 56.95
CA TYR A 20 -21.91 4.46 57.79
C TYR A 20 -22.96 4.20 58.90
N SER A 21 -24.07 4.96 58.96
CA SER A 21 -25.13 4.77 59.98
C SER A 21 -26.26 3.80 59.53
N LYS A 22 -26.89 3.06 60.46
CA LYS A 22 -27.93 2.03 60.13
C LYS A 22 -29.30 2.66 59.84
N LYS A 23 -29.85 2.28 58.67
CA LYS A 23 -31.24 2.45 58.14
C LYS A 23 -31.98 3.74 58.60
N GLY A 24 -31.75 4.82 57.87
CA GLY A 24 -32.50 6.09 57.93
C GLY A 24 -31.79 7.26 57.22
N ASP A 25 -30.47 7.18 57.10
CA ASP A 25 -29.60 8.32 56.73
C ASP A 25 -29.18 8.41 55.25
N LYS A 26 -29.45 7.41 54.39
CA LYS A 26 -28.98 7.41 52.99
C LYS A 26 -29.52 8.58 52.16
N LYS A 27 -30.79 8.98 52.39
CA LYS A 27 -31.41 10.14 51.73
C LYS A 27 -30.77 11.46 52.18
N GLN A 28 -30.29 11.52 53.42
CA GLN A 28 -29.63 12.70 53.96
C GLN A 28 -28.16 12.79 53.52
N ALA A 29 -27.44 11.66 53.48
CA ALA A 29 -26.11 11.56 52.86
C ALA A 29 -26.15 11.99 51.37
N SER A 30 -27.14 11.55 50.61
CA SER A 30 -27.34 11.99 49.22
C SER A 30 -27.57 13.51 49.08
N LYS A 31 -28.36 14.12 49.98
CA LYS A 31 -28.54 15.59 50.01
C LYS A 31 -27.24 16.33 50.33
N ILE A 32 -26.45 15.82 51.28
CA ILE A 32 -25.16 16.40 51.63
C ILE A 32 -24.18 16.28 50.46
N LEU A 33 -24.17 15.15 49.75
CA LEU A 33 -23.35 14.96 48.56
C LEU A 33 -23.69 15.97 47.44
N ILE A 34 -24.98 16.31 47.25
CA ILE A 34 -25.40 17.36 46.30
C ILE A 34 -24.83 18.73 46.72
N GLN A 35 -24.82 19.04 48.02
CA GLN A 35 -24.23 20.28 48.52
C GLN A 35 -22.71 20.31 48.35
N ILE A 36 -22.01 19.19 48.60
CA ILE A 36 -20.57 19.06 48.35
C ILE A 36 -20.30 19.30 46.86
N LYS A 37 -21.01 18.62 45.95
CA LYS A 37 -20.90 18.81 44.49
C LYS A 37 -21.05 20.27 44.09
N ARG A 38 -22.11 20.93 44.58
CA ARG A 38 -22.37 22.34 44.30
C ARG A 38 -21.18 23.22 44.70
N ILE A 39 -20.61 23.04 45.89
CA ILE A 39 -19.51 23.90 46.33
C ILE A 39 -18.23 23.65 45.51
N PHE A 40 -17.91 22.39 45.18
CA PHE A 40 -16.81 22.08 44.26
C PHE A 40 -17.01 22.72 42.87
N ASN A 41 -18.24 22.71 42.36
CA ASN A 41 -18.58 23.34 41.08
C ASN A 41 -18.53 24.88 41.15
N ASP A 42 -18.97 25.47 42.26
CA ASP A 42 -18.89 26.91 42.51
C ASP A 42 -17.42 27.37 42.53
N ILE A 43 -16.51 26.55 43.10
CA ILE A 43 -15.06 26.82 43.09
C ILE A 43 -14.49 26.65 41.68
N LEU A 44 -14.80 25.57 40.95
CA LEU A 44 -14.34 25.40 39.56
C LEU A 44 -14.73 26.59 38.67
N LYS A 45 -15.95 27.11 38.84
CA LYS A 45 -16.53 28.22 38.07
C LYS A 45 -16.16 29.61 38.61
N GLU A 46 -15.33 29.71 39.65
CA GLU A 46 -14.90 30.99 40.22
C GLU A 46 -14.09 31.79 39.17
N THR A 47 -14.53 33.01 38.89
CA THR A 47 -13.93 33.84 37.84
C THR A 47 -12.78 34.70 38.37
N ASP A 48 -12.76 34.99 39.68
CA ASP A 48 -11.63 35.68 40.31
C ASP A 48 -10.47 34.70 40.55
N GLU A 49 -9.36 34.90 39.86
CA GLU A 49 -8.18 34.01 39.93
C GLU A 49 -7.57 33.92 41.32
N LYS A 50 -7.56 35.01 42.11
CA LYS A 50 -6.98 35.00 43.46
C LYS A 50 -7.86 34.21 44.42
N ILE A 51 -9.18 34.35 44.29
CA ILE A 51 -10.14 33.58 45.08
C ILE A 51 -10.03 32.10 44.71
N PHE A 52 -10.01 31.78 43.42
CA PHE A 52 -9.84 30.42 42.92
C PHE A 52 -8.55 29.77 43.44
N GLU A 53 -7.40 30.45 43.30
CA GLU A 53 -6.10 29.93 43.75
C GLU A 53 -6.11 29.62 45.26
N ASN A 54 -6.62 30.55 46.08
CA ASN A 54 -6.68 30.36 47.52
C ASN A 54 -7.61 29.20 47.91
N ASP A 55 -8.79 29.12 47.31
CA ASP A 55 -9.74 28.03 47.57
C ASP A 55 -9.18 26.68 47.10
N MET A 56 -8.55 26.62 45.94
CA MET A 56 -7.95 25.40 45.39
C MET A 56 -6.78 24.90 46.24
N ASN A 57 -5.88 25.79 46.67
CA ASN A 57 -4.78 25.46 47.57
C ASN A 57 -5.29 24.91 48.92
N ARG A 58 -6.34 25.52 49.49
CA ARG A 58 -6.95 25.03 50.75
C ARG A 58 -7.72 23.71 50.57
N LEU A 59 -8.27 23.43 49.38
CA LEU A 59 -8.95 22.18 49.07
C LEU A 59 -7.98 21.02 48.90
N ILE A 60 -6.96 21.16 48.04
CA ILE A 60 -6.03 20.07 47.75
C ILE A 60 -5.12 19.80 48.96
N SER A 61 -4.76 20.82 49.74
CA SER A 61 -3.99 20.61 50.99
C SER A 61 -4.80 19.96 52.12
N SER A 62 -6.12 19.82 51.97
CA SER A 62 -6.99 19.27 53.01
C SER A 62 -7.03 17.74 52.94
N PRO A 63 -6.62 17.00 53.98
CA PRO A 63 -6.70 15.54 54.01
C PRO A 63 -8.12 14.98 53.83
N ILE A 64 -9.13 15.82 54.12
CA ILE A 64 -10.55 15.44 54.07
C ILE A 64 -11.14 15.70 52.68
N ALA A 65 -10.71 16.78 52.02
CA ALA A 65 -11.29 17.21 50.74
C ALA A 65 -10.49 16.73 49.52
N ASN A 66 -9.16 16.64 49.63
CA ASN A 66 -8.27 16.16 48.57
C ASN A 66 -8.66 14.80 47.98
N PRO A 67 -9.11 13.79 48.77
CA PRO A 67 -9.53 12.50 48.21
C PRO A 67 -10.67 12.59 47.18
N TYR A 68 -11.42 13.70 47.13
CA TYR A 68 -12.45 13.91 46.09
C TYR A 68 -11.89 14.50 44.78
N ILE A 69 -10.64 14.97 44.81
CA ILE A 69 -9.88 15.48 43.66
C ILE A 69 -8.92 14.38 43.17
N SER A 70 -8.18 13.76 44.10
CA SER A 70 -7.10 12.81 43.79
C SER A 70 -7.53 11.35 43.69
N SER A 71 -8.81 11.01 43.86
CA SER A 71 -9.30 9.61 43.86
C SER A 71 -8.96 8.81 42.60
N ASN A 72 -8.76 9.47 41.46
CA ASN A 72 -8.37 8.81 40.22
C ASN A 72 -6.88 8.96 39.88
N PHE A 73 -6.09 9.67 40.68
CA PHE A 73 -4.71 10.05 40.30
C PHE A 73 -3.76 8.86 40.37
N PHE A 74 -3.93 8.00 41.37
CA PHE A 74 -3.03 6.90 41.71
C PHE A 74 -3.83 5.60 41.93
N PRO A 75 -4.42 5.02 40.87
CA PRO A 75 -5.23 3.81 41.01
C PRO A 75 -4.33 2.60 41.35
N GLU A 76 -4.68 1.83 42.38
CA GLU A 76 -3.85 0.70 42.84
C GLU A 76 -3.86 -0.48 41.87
N ASN A 77 -4.97 -0.63 41.13
CA ASN A 77 -5.14 -1.68 40.14
C ASN A 77 -6.07 -1.20 39.02
N ILE A 78 -6.13 -1.98 37.94
CA ILE A 78 -6.88 -1.61 36.74
C ILE A 78 -8.40 -1.53 36.96
N SER A 79 -8.93 -2.19 38.01
CA SER A 79 -10.36 -2.09 38.36
C SER A 79 -10.71 -0.76 39.05
N GLU A 80 -9.72 -0.08 39.63
CA GLU A 80 -9.85 1.26 40.22
C GLU A 80 -9.58 2.37 39.21
N TYR A 81 -8.89 2.05 38.11
CA TYR A 81 -8.65 2.99 37.03
C TYR A 81 -9.97 3.50 36.45
N GLY A 82 -10.18 4.82 36.46
CA GLY A 82 -11.42 5.43 35.96
C GLY A 82 -12.67 5.15 36.80
N ARG A 83 -12.56 4.47 37.94
CA ARG A 83 -13.70 3.99 38.72
C ARG A 83 -14.48 5.12 39.38
N TYR A 84 -13.80 6.18 39.83
CA TYR A 84 -14.44 7.22 40.63
C TYR A 84 -14.97 8.33 39.73
N ARG A 85 -16.29 8.54 39.72
CA ARG A 85 -16.87 9.71 39.05
C ARG A 85 -16.46 10.98 39.78
N ASN A 86 -15.95 11.97 39.03
CA ASN A 86 -15.66 13.27 39.60
C ASN A 86 -16.91 13.87 40.23
N ILE A 87 -16.75 14.38 41.44
CA ILE A 87 -17.77 15.21 42.11
C ILE A 87 -17.97 16.52 41.36
N ILE A 88 -16.92 16.97 40.66
CA ILE A 88 -16.88 18.20 39.90
C ILE A 88 -17.48 17.97 38.51
N GLU A 89 -18.47 18.79 38.15
CA GLU A 89 -19.12 18.77 36.84
C GLU A 89 -18.15 19.22 35.73
N PHE A 90 -18.39 18.72 34.52
CA PHE A 90 -17.72 19.18 33.32
C PHE A 90 -18.37 20.49 32.85
N THR A 91 -17.58 21.56 32.73
CA THR A 91 -18.09 22.89 32.38
C THR A 91 -18.22 23.08 30.87
N ASN A 92 -17.57 22.24 30.07
CA ASN A 92 -17.39 22.42 28.63
C ASN A 92 -16.67 23.75 28.27
N ASP A 93 -16.00 24.37 29.26
CA ASP A 93 -15.21 25.60 29.10
C ASP A 93 -13.73 25.24 29.19
N LEU A 94 -13.03 25.34 28.06
CA LEU A 94 -11.63 24.95 27.94
C LEU A 94 -10.72 25.69 28.95
N ARG A 95 -10.99 26.96 29.24
CA ARG A 95 -10.19 27.75 30.18
C ARG A 95 -10.31 27.19 31.58
N LEU A 96 -11.54 26.96 32.04
CA LEU A 96 -11.79 26.43 33.39
C LEU A 96 -11.24 25.01 33.54
N GLU A 97 -11.41 24.16 32.53
CA GLU A 97 -10.96 22.77 32.56
C GLU A 97 -9.43 22.65 32.50
N LEU A 98 -8.75 23.45 31.66
CA LEU A 98 -7.28 23.52 31.64
C LEU A 98 -6.73 24.11 32.94
N ARG A 99 -7.31 25.20 33.45
CA ARG A 99 -6.91 25.79 34.74
C ARG A 99 -6.99 24.73 35.84
N TRP A 100 -8.10 24.01 35.94
CA TRP A 100 -8.27 22.95 36.93
C TRP A 100 -7.21 21.85 36.80
N MET A 101 -6.96 21.36 35.58
CA MET A 101 -5.96 20.33 35.32
C MET A 101 -4.55 20.79 35.70
N ILE A 102 -4.16 22.01 35.32
CA ILE A 102 -2.85 22.59 35.61
C ILE A 102 -2.63 22.76 37.11
N TYR A 103 -3.63 23.22 37.87
CA TYR A 103 -3.52 23.31 39.33
C TYR A 103 -3.37 21.93 40.00
N CYS A 104 -4.00 20.89 39.45
CA CYS A 104 -3.77 19.52 39.90
C CYS A 104 -2.31 19.10 39.61
N LEU A 105 -1.80 19.35 38.41
CA LEU A 105 -0.42 19.02 38.04
C LEU A 105 0.60 19.79 38.91
N ARG A 106 0.36 21.08 39.16
CA ARG A 106 1.18 21.94 40.03
C ARG A 106 1.30 21.36 41.44
N PHE A 107 0.19 20.95 42.03
CA PHE A 107 0.20 20.43 43.40
C PHE A 107 0.96 19.09 43.52
N TYR A 108 0.94 18.28 42.47
CA TYR A 108 1.62 16.98 42.42
C TYR A 108 2.89 17.03 41.53
N SER A 109 3.56 18.18 41.48
CA SER A 109 4.74 18.40 40.63
C SER A 109 5.88 17.43 40.94
N GLU A 110 6.09 17.08 42.20
CA GLU A 110 7.08 16.08 42.63
C GLU A 110 6.76 14.69 42.06
N SER A 111 5.50 14.26 42.16
CA SER A 111 5.04 12.97 41.60
C SER A 111 5.20 12.94 40.08
N ILE A 112 4.88 14.02 39.38
CA ILE A 112 5.10 14.13 37.93
C ILE A 112 6.59 14.09 37.60
N SER A 113 7.43 14.78 38.37
CA SER A 113 8.89 14.78 38.14
C SER A 113 9.51 13.40 38.36
N ILE A 114 9.01 12.62 39.33
CA ILE A 114 9.37 11.20 39.48
C ILE A 114 9.00 10.40 38.23
N PHE A 115 7.77 10.56 37.75
CA PHE A 115 7.31 9.90 36.52
C PHE A 115 8.15 10.28 35.30
N VAL A 116 8.44 11.57 35.09
CA VAL A 116 9.23 12.05 33.94
C VAL A 116 10.61 11.40 33.90
N ARG A 117 11.30 11.35 35.05
CA ARG A 117 12.61 10.68 35.17
C ARG A 117 12.52 9.18 34.91
N ALA A 118 11.47 8.52 35.42
CA ALA A 118 11.23 7.11 35.17
C ALA A 118 10.93 6.82 33.70
N ARG A 119 10.16 7.69 33.02
CA ARG A 119 9.86 7.58 31.59
C ARG A 119 11.10 7.71 30.72
N GLU A 120 11.99 8.66 31.03
CA GLU A 120 13.29 8.79 30.35
C GLU A 120 14.18 7.56 30.57
N LEU A 121 14.21 7.02 31.79
CA LEU A 121 14.97 5.81 32.11
C LEU A 121 14.43 4.58 31.36
N TYR A 122 13.10 4.41 31.30
CA TYR A 122 12.44 3.39 30.50
C TYR A 122 12.84 3.51 29.02
N ASP A 123 12.73 4.70 28.42
CA ASP A 123 13.09 4.92 27.02
C ASP A 123 14.56 4.54 26.74
N ASN A 124 15.47 4.88 27.65
CA ASN A 124 16.87 4.52 27.54
C ASN A 124 17.09 3.01 27.56
N TYR A 125 16.38 2.28 28.42
CA TYR A 125 16.45 0.82 28.47
C TYR A 125 15.84 0.15 27.22
N ILE A 126 14.71 0.65 26.72
CA ILE A 126 14.12 0.17 25.45
C ILE A 126 15.11 0.34 24.29
N LEU A 127 15.74 1.50 24.17
CA LEU A 127 16.73 1.77 23.11
C LEU A 127 18.02 0.96 23.27
N GLN A 128 18.31 0.46 24.48
CA GLN A 128 19.46 -0.38 24.79
C GLN A 128 19.17 -1.90 24.80
N ASN A 129 17.93 -2.33 24.51
CA ASN A 129 17.45 -3.72 24.61
C ASN A 129 17.51 -4.31 26.04
N LYS A 130 17.44 -3.46 27.06
CA LYS A 130 17.41 -3.85 28.49
C LYS A 130 15.97 -4.01 28.97
N TYR A 131 15.28 -5.02 28.44
CA TYR A 131 13.83 -5.14 28.58
C TYR A 131 13.40 -5.50 30.01
N GLU A 132 14.19 -6.30 30.73
CA GLU A 132 13.93 -6.66 32.12
C GLU A 132 14.08 -5.44 33.05
N GLU A 133 15.12 -4.63 32.87
CA GLU A 133 15.28 -3.38 33.63
C GLU A 133 14.18 -2.37 33.29
N ALA A 134 13.78 -2.29 32.03
CA ALA A 134 12.63 -1.47 31.62
C ALA A 134 11.33 -1.91 32.30
N LEU A 135 11.09 -3.22 32.43
CA LEU A 135 9.93 -3.75 33.14
C LEU A 135 9.95 -3.36 34.62
N GLY A 136 11.11 -3.47 35.27
CA GLY A 136 11.28 -3.04 36.67
C GLY A 136 10.94 -1.57 36.89
N VAL A 137 11.35 -0.68 35.97
CA VAL A 137 10.99 0.75 36.02
C VAL A 137 9.47 0.95 35.95
N VAL A 138 8.77 0.24 35.07
CA VAL A 138 7.32 0.34 34.93
C VAL A 138 6.61 -0.17 36.20
N GLU A 139 7.07 -1.27 36.78
CA GLU A 139 6.52 -1.82 38.02
C GLU A 139 6.75 -0.90 39.23
N ASP A 140 7.92 -0.25 39.32
CA ASP A 140 8.20 0.75 40.36
C ASP A 140 7.31 1.99 40.22
N VAL A 141 7.03 2.43 38.99
CA VAL A 141 6.06 3.51 38.72
C VAL A 141 4.67 3.08 39.14
N GLU A 142 4.21 1.89 38.80
CA GLU A 142 2.89 1.41 39.22
C GLU A 142 2.76 1.31 40.74
N LYS A 143 3.81 0.87 41.44
CA LYS A 143 3.82 0.78 42.89
C LYS A 143 3.79 2.13 43.59
N SER A 144 4.40 3.15 43.00
CA SER A 144 4.53 4.48 43.61
C SER A 144 3.44 5.46 43.16
N LEU A 145 2.99 5.37 41.92
CA LEU A 145 2.08 6.32 41.26
C LEU A 145 0.82 5.65 40.68
N GLY A 146 0.62 4.36 40.91
CA GLY A 146 -0.54 3.62 40.41
C GLY A 146 -0.48 3.29 38.92
N ILE A 147 -1.47 2.52 38.46
CA ILE A 147 -1.56 2.06 37.07
C ILE A 147 -1.98 3.20 36.14
N SER A 148 -1.41 3.24 34.93
CA SER A 148 -1.72 4.21 33.89
C SER A 148 -1.88 3.55 32.52
N LEU A 149 -2.45 4.22 31.52
CA LEU A 149 -2.43 3.72 30.15
C LEU A 149 -1.01 3.68 29.59
N TRP A 150 -0.14 4.58 30.06
CA TRP A 150 1.30 4.52 29.77
C TRP A 150 1.93 3.22 30.26
N SER A 151 1.73 2.85 31.54
CA SER A 151 2.34 1.63 32.10
C SER A 151 1.82 0.38 31.42
N LEU A 152 0.52 0.36 31.08
CA LEU A 152 -0.09 -0.75 30.35
C LEU A 152 0.44 -0.89 28.92
N GLU A 153 0.57 0.20 28.16
CA GLU A 153 1.21 0.18 26.83
C GLU A 153 2.64 -0.37 26.90
N CYS A 154 3.42 0.10 27.87
CA CYS A 154 4.79 -0.38 28.08
C CYS A 154 4.82 -1.87 28.38
N LYS A 155 3.92 -2.38 29.23
CA LYS A 155 3.81 -3.82 29.53
C LYS A 155 3.45 -4.64 28.30
N TYR A 156 2.52 -4.20 27.44
CA TYR A 156 2.21 -4.92 26.19
C TYR A 156 3.41 -5.03 25.26
N TYR A 157 4.19 -3.95 25.12
CA TYR A 157 5.44 -3.95 24.36
C TYR A 157 6.47 -4.93 24.95
N LEU A 158 6.75 -4.79 26.25
CA LEU A 158 7.73 -5.61 26.97
C LEU A 158 7.35 -7.09 26.99
N SER A 159 6.08 -7.43 27.23
CA SER A 159 5.61 -8.82 27.17
C SER A 159 5.79 -9.42 25.78
N SER A 160 5.64 -8.63 24.70
CA SER A 160 5.92 -9.09 23.34
C SER A 160 7.41 -9.38 23.13
N LYS A 161 8.31 -8.53 23.65
CA LYS A 161 9.76 -8.68 23.49
C LYS A 161 10.37 -9.77 24.38
N LEU A 162 9.84 -9.94 25.58
CA LEU A 162 10.27 -10.96 26.55
C LEU A 162 9.53 -12.29 26.38
N ASN A 163 8.62 -12.41 25.40
CA ASN A 163 7.74 -13.58 25.20
C ASN A 163 6.97 -14.00 26.47
N LEU A 164 6.52 -13.01 27.25
CA LEU A 164 5.72 -13.24 28.45
C LEU A 164 4.25 -13.49 28.08
N ASP A 165 3.56 -14.28 28.91
CA ASP A 165 2.14 -14.53 28.72
C ASP A 165 1.31 -13.25 28.97
N LYS A 166 0.67 -12.76 27.91
CA LYS A 166 -0.20 -11.57 27.93
C LYS A 166 -1.58 -11.85 28.58
N THR A 167 -1.89 -13.10 28.94
CA THR A 167 -3.20 -13.45 29.53
C THR A 167 -3.43 -12.81 30.89
N GLU A 168 -2.38 -12.55 31.68
CA GLU A 168 -2.51 -11.88 32.98
C GLU A 168 -2.90 -10.40 32.83
N LEU A 169 -2.41 -9.72 31.79
CA LEU A 169 -2.79 -8.34 31.46
C LEU A 169 -4.28 -8.25 31.06
N LYS A 170 -4.80 -9.27 30.35
CA LYS A 170 -6.21 -9.33 29.94
C LYS A 170 -7.18 -9.80 31.02
N LYS A 171 -6.78 -10.71 31.92
CA LYS A 171 -7.67 -11.21 32.99
C LYS A 171 -8.10 -10.12 33.96
N THR A 172 -7.34 -9.03 34.03
CA THR A 172 -7.56 -7.95 34.96
C THR A 172 -8.38 -6.80 34.36
N THR A 173 -8.54 -6.72 33.03
CA THR A 173 -9.22 -5.59 32.38
C THR A 173 -10.75 -5.61 32.60
N PRO A 174 -11.35 -4.49 33.02
CA PRO A 174 -12.81 -4.37 33.02
C PRO A 174 -13.33 -4.25 31.58
N GLU A 175 -14.48 -4.89 31.25
CA GLU A 175 -15.18 -4.81 29.95
C GLU A 175 -15.65 -3.37 29.65
N THR A 176 -14.69 -2.50 29.34
CA THR A 176 -14.81 -1.04 29.18
C THR A 176 -14.04 -0.57 27.95
N VAL A 177 -14.07 0.73 27.61
CA VAL A 177 -13.35 1.27 26.44
C VAL A 177 -11.85 1.06 26.57
N LEU A 178 -11.37 0.92 27.81
CA LEU A 178 -9.99 0.56 28.13
C LEU A 178 -9.63 -0.81 27.56
N ASP A 179 -10.52 -1.80 27.63
CA ASP A 179 -10.27 -3.14 27.06
C ASP A 179 -10.11 -3.08 25.54
N ALA A 180 -10.92 -2.26 24.87
CA ALA A 180 -10.76 -1.99 23.45
C ALA A 180 -9.40 -1.32 23.14
N ILE A 181 -8.97 -0.34 23.95
CA ILE A 181 -7.64 0.30 23.80
C ILE A 181 -6.52 -0.73 23.99
N MET A 182 -6.62 -1.62 24.99
CA MET A 182 -5.64 -2.67 25.25
C MET A 182 -5.53 -3.68 24.11
N ASN A 183 -6.64 -4.02 23.44
CA ASN A 183 -6.63 -4.84 22.25
C ASN A 183 -5.77 -4.19 21.14
N PHE A 184 -5.81 -2.88 20.99
CA PHE A 184 -4.97 -2.15 20.04
C PHE A 184 -3.50 -2.05 20.49
N TYR A 185 -3.24 -1.98 21.80
CA TYR A 185 -1.87 -2.12 22.33
C TYR A 185 -1.29 -3.51 22.05
N GLU A 186 -2.12 -4.56 22.05
CA GLU A 186 -1.71 -5.89 21.60
C GLU A 186 -1.46 -5.91 20.07
N LEU A 187 -2.38 -5.36 19.27
CA LEU A 187 -2.33 -5.38 17.81
C LEU A 187 -1.05 -4.76 17.26
N LYS A 188 -0.66 -3.57 17.73
CA LYS A 188 0.56 -2.88 17.26
C LYS A 188 1.87 -3.58 17.63
N ASN A 189 1.80 -4.60 18.50
CA ASN A 189 2.95 -5.40 18.93
C ASN A 189 3.00 -6.79 18.28
N ARG A 190 2.13 -7.08 17.29
CA ARG A 190 2.15 -8.32 16.51
C ARG A 190 3.17 -8.22 15.37
N ASN A 191 4.00 -9.24 15.22
CA ASN A 191 5.08 -9.24 14.22
C ASN A 191 4.57 -9.30 12.75
N ASN A 192 3.35 -9.79 12.53
CA ASN A 192 2.72 -9.90 11.22
C ASN A 192 1.83 -8.71 10.86
N VAL A 193 1.90 -7.61 11.62
CA VAL A 193 1.10 -6.40 11.38
C VAL A 193 2.05 -5.23 11.13
N THR A 194 1.98 -4.68 9.93
CA THR A 194 2.65 -3.43 9.57
C THR A 194 1.96 -2.23 10.23
N SER A 195 2.67 -1.11 10.34
CA SER A 195 2.15 0.17 10.80
C SER A 195 0.99 0.66 9.93
N ASP A 196 1.08 0.51 8.61
CA ASP A 196 0.00 0.94 7.70
C ASP A 196 -1.25 0.07 7.87
N GLU A 197 -1.10 -1.25 8.06
CA GLU A 197 -2.21 -2.16 8.40
C GLU A 197 -2.82 -1.83 9.76
N TYR A 198 -1.99 -1.53 10.77
CA TYR A 198 -2.47 -1.09 12.09
C TYR A 198 -3.36 0.16 11.98
N PHE A 199 -2.88 1.21 11.31
CA PHE A 199 -3.64 2.46 11.19
C PHE A 199 -4.89 2.29 10.31
N TYR A 200 -4.85 1.42 9.29
CA TYR A 200 -6.05 1.04 8.54
C TYR A 200 -7.11 0.43 9.47
N ILE A 201 -6.72 -0.58 10.28
CA ILE A 201 -7.63 -1.27 11.21
C ILE A 201 -8.16 -0.30 12.27
N ALA A 202 -7.28 0.52 12.86
CA ALA A 202 -7.65 1.52 13.85
C ALA A 202 -8.66 2.53 13.30
N ASN A 203 -8.43 3.07 12.10
CA ASN A 203 -9.35 4.01 11.46
C ASN A 203 -10.69 3.36 11.12
N LYS A 204 -10.68 2.10 10.66
CA LYS A 204 -11.91 1.33 10.40
C LYS A 204 -12.72 1.14 11.69
N GLU A 205 -12.07 0.78 12.79
CA GLU A 205 -12.73 0.65 14.10
C GLU A 205 -13.23 1.99 14.64
N ILE A 206 -12.46 3.08 14.52
CA ILE A 206 -12.93 4.43 14.90
C ILE A 206 -14.20 4.78 14.13
N ASN A 207 -14.24 4.54 12.82
CA ASN A 207 -15.40 4.83 11.98
C ASN A 207 -16.62 3.96 12.34
N ILE A 208 -16.41 2.69 12.66
CA ILE A 208 -17.47 1.81 13.16
C ILE A 208 -18.02 2.36 14.49
N VAL A 209 -17.15 2.67 15.44
CA VAL A 209 -17.56 3.25 16.73
C VAL A 209 -18.30 4.57 16.52
N LYS A 210 -17.81 5.48 15.66
CA LYS A 210 -18.49 6.74 15.31
C LYS A 210 -19.89 6.52 14.71
N LYS A 211 -20.06 5.50 13.85
CA LYS A 211 -21.36 5.18 13.22
C LYS A 211 -22.38 4.64 14.21
N TYR A 212 -21.97 3.74 15.09
CA TYR A 212 -22.87 3.09 16.05
C TYR A 212 -23.05 3.87 17.36
N PHE A 213 -22.24 4.90 17.60
CA PHE A 213 -22.27 5.69 18.84
C PHE A 213 -22.79 7.11 18.63
N VAL A 214 -24.10 7.26 18.82
CA VAL A 214 -24.81 8.56 18.69
C VAL A 214 -24.85 9.34 20.02
N GLY A 215 -24.56 8.69 21.15
CA GLY A 215 -24.84 9.20 22.51
C GLY A 215 -23.74 10.02 23.21
N ASP A 216 -22.45 9.67 23.10
CA ASP A 216 -21.37 10.35 23.82
C ASP A 216 -20.13 10.59 22.95
N LYS A 217 -20.12 11.66 22.15
CA LYS A 217 -19.00 11.97 21.25
C LYS A 217 -17.63 12.03 21.97
N ASN A 218 -17.60 12.28 23.27
CA ASN A 218 -16.36 12.43 24.03
C ASN A 218 -15.56 11.13 24.18
N ILE A 219 -16.24 10.03 24.50
CA ILE A 219 -15.59 8.72 24.65
C ILE A 219 -14.99 8.24 23.33
N VAL A 220 -15.64 8.54 22.21
CA VAL A 220 -15.13 8.16 20.88
C VAL A 220 -13.87 8.90 20.54
N GLU A 221 -13.81 10.21 20.83
CA GLU A 221 -12.58 10.95 20.58
C GLU A 221 -11.46 10.60 21.55
N PHE A 222 -11.77 10.29 22.81
CA PHE A 222 -10.79 9.70 23.72
C PHE A 222 -10.23 8.36 23.18
N TYR A 223 -11.11 7.47 22.71
CA TYR A 223 -10.72 6.19 22.13
C TYR A 223 -9.84 6.36 20.89
N ALA A 224 -10.26 7.20 19.94
CA ALA A 224 -9.53 7.50 18.72
C ALA A 224 -8.14 8.11 19.02
N TYR A 225 -8.06 9.04 19.97
CA TYR A 225 -6.79 9.60 20.45
C TYR A 225 -5.87 8.52 21.00
N LYS A 226 -6.37 7.57 21.80
CA LYS A 226 -5.52 6.56 22.45
C LYS A 226 -5.00 5.47 21.51
N ILE A 227 -5.75 5.09 20.48
CA ILE A 227 -5.28 4.06 19.52
C ILE A 227 -4.51 4.66 18.34
N SER A 228 -4.66 5.96 18.05
CA SER A 228 -3.99 6.62 16.92
C SER A 228 -3.10 7.80 17.35
N SER A 229 -2.57 7.77 18.57
CA SER A 229 -1.89 8.90 19.24
C SER A 229 -0.85 9.64 18.39
N LEU A 230 -0.03 8.94 17.60
CA LEU A 230 1.02 9.54 16.78
C LEU A 230 0.52 10.32 15.55
N VAL A 231 -0.68 9.98 15.05
CA VAL A 231 -1.28 10.59 13.84
C VAL A 231 -2.58 11.33 14.14
N TYR A 232 -2.97 11.41 15.42
CA TYR A 232 -4.21 12.03 15.83
C TYR A 232 -4.12 13.56 15.77
N GLU A 233 -4.97 14.18 14.95
CA GLU A 233 -5.01 15.63 14.79
C GLU A 233 -5.93 16.28 15.82
N LEU A 234 -5.33 17.01 16.76
CA LEU A 234 -6.03 17.78 17.79
C LEU A 234 -6.63 19.08 17.22
N ASP A 235 -7.76 19.49 17.79
CA ASP A 235 -8.37 20.81 17.62
C ASP A 235 -9.08 21.24 18.92
N LYS A 236 -9.58 22.47 18.98
CA LYS A 236 -10.24 23.04 20.19
C LYS A 236 -11.34 22.13 20.73
N ASP A 237 -12.20 21.62 19.84
CA ASP A 237 -13.39 20.86 20.23
C ASP A 237 -13.00 19.46 20.68
N LYS A 238 -12.10 18.80 19.95
CA LYS A 238 -11.55 17.48 20.34
C LYS A 238 -10.82 17.55 21.67
N ILE A 239 -10.04 18.61 21.93
CA ILE A 239 -9.35 18.78 23.23
C ILE A 239 -10.37 18.80 24.37
N ILE A 240 -11.43 19.61 24.26
CA ILE A 240 -12.49 19.68 25.27
C ILE A 240 -13.16 18.31 25.46
N GLN A 241 -13.50 17.63 24.36
CA GLN A 241 -14.11 16.30 24.38
C GLN A 241 -13.22 15.27 25.09
N ILE A 242 -11.93 15.22 24.76
CA ILE A 242 -10.97 14.29 25.37
C ILE A 242 -10.79 14.62 26.86
N ILE A 243 -10.69 15.91 27.23
CA ILE A 243 -10.57 16.33 28.64
C ILE A 243 -11.72 15.77 29.47
N SER A 244 -12.95 15.78 28.97
CA SER A 244 -14.13 15.30 29.71
C SER A 244 -13.96 13.86 30.22
N VAL A 245 -13.27 13.02 29.45
CA VAL A 245 -12.95 11.62 29.80
C VAL A 245 -11.63 11.55 30.57
N MET A 246 -10.60 12.29 30.13
CA MET A 246 -9.27 12.32 30.76
C MET A 246 -9.30 12.76 32.23
N ARG A 247 -10.31 13.53 32.64
CA ARG A 247 -10.54 13.90 34.05
C ARG A 247 -10.79 12.71 34.97
N GLN A 248 -11.04 11.53 34.44
CA GLN A 248 -11.26 10.29 35.20
C GLN A 248 -10.03 9.37 35.18
N THR A 249 -8.97 9.69 34.44
CA THR A 249 -7.78 8.83 34.31
C THR A 249 -6.71 9.11 35.36
N SER A 250 -5.63 8.32 35.35
CA SER A 250 -4.45 8.53 36.20
C SER A 250 -3.84 9.93 36.01
N LEU A 251 -3.08 10.38 37.00
CA LEU A 251 -2.37 11.66 36.91
C LEU A 251 -1.30 11.64 35.79
N ILE A 252 -0.65 10.49 35.58
CA ILE A 252 0.32 10.24 34.52
C ILE A 252 -0.33 10.48 33.13
N ASP A 253 -1.48 9.86 32.89
CA ASP A 253 -2.16 9.95 31.59
C ASP A 253 -2.65 11.37 31.29
N ARG A 254 -3.07 12.11 32.33
CA ARG A 254 -3.45 13.53 32.21
C ARG A 254 -2.25 14.38 31.82
N TYR A 255 -1.09 14.12 32.42
CA TYR A 255 0.12 14.87 32.13
C TYR A 255 0.63 14.61 30.70
N ILE A 256 0.67 13.35 30.26
CA ILE A 256 1.04 13.01 28.87
C ILE A 256 0.11 13.72 27.88
N PHE A 257 -1.21 13.66 28.10
CA PHE A 257 -2.17 14.37 27.27
C PHE A 257 -2.01 15.88 27.33
N PHE A 258 -1.70 16.44 28.51
CA PHE A 258 -1.43 17.87 28.65
C PHE A 258 -0.23 18.32 27.83
N ILE A 259 0.83 17.52 27.75
CA ILE A 259 1.98 17.78 26.88
C ILE A 259 1.55 17.76 25.41
N ASP A 260 0.76 16.78 24.97
CA ASP A 260 0.23 16.76 23.59
C ASP A 260 -0.64 17.99 23.25
N VAL A 261 -1.44 18.45 24.21
CA VAL A 261 -2.23 19.69 24.10
C VAL A 261 -1.30 20.91 23.99
N CYS A 262 -0.21 20.95 24.76
CA CYS A 262 0.78 22.01 24.66
C CYS A 262 1.48 22.00 23.29
N ASP A 263 1.91 20.84 22.80
CA ASP A 263 2.52 20.68 21.47
C ASP A 263 1.63 21.24 20.37
N TYR A 264 0.33 20.91 20.40
CA TYR A 264 -0.64 21.45 19.45
C TYR A 264 -0.76 22.97 19.58
N ILE A 265 -0.96 23.48 20.80
CA ILE A 265 -1.20 24.92 21.04
C ILE A 265 0.02 25.77 20.66
N VAL A 266 1.25 25.27 20.87
CA VAL A 266 2.45 26.02 20.48
C VAL A 266 2.63 26.17 18.97
N THR A 267 1.98 25.31 18.17
CA THR A 267 1.94 25.48 16.70
C THR A 267 0.93 26.51 16.22
N LEU A 268 0.00 26.94 17.08
CA LEU A 268 -0.99 27.96 16.74
C LEU A 268 -0.37 29.37 16.75
N PRO A 269 -0.94 30.33 15.97
CA PRO A 269 -0.51 31.73 15.97
C PRO A 269 -0.45 32.35 17.38
N GLU A 270 0.48 33.29 17.60
CA GLU A 270 0.69 33.92 18.91
C GLU A 270 -0.57 34.59 19.50
N ASN A 271 -1.44 35.13 18.65
CA ASN A 271 -2.68 35.81 19.03
C ASN A 271 -3.89 34.86 19.15
N ASN A 272 -3.70 33.55 19.03
CA ASN A 272 -4.78 32.58 19.18
C ASN A 272 -5.31 32.57 20.62
N GLU A 273 -6.63 32.59 20.78
CA GLU A 273 -7.33 32.62 22.08
C GLU A 273 -6.86 31.50 23.02
N ILE A 274 -6.75 30.26 22.51
CA ILE A 274 -6.38 29.09 23.31
C ILE A 274 -4.93 29.18 23.77
N ARG A 275 -4.05 29.71 22.90
CA ARG A 275 -2.64 29.93 23.24
C ARG A 275 -2.49 30.95 24.37
N MET A 276 -3.28 32.02 24.34
CA MET A 276 -3.32 33.01 25.40
C MET A 276 -3.82 32.42 26.72
N ILE A 277 -4.88 31.59 26.68
CA ILE A 277 -5.37 30.86 27.86
C ILE A 277 -4.28 29.95 28.45
N LEU A 278 -3.61 29.13 27.62
CA LEU A 278 -2.57 28.23 28.11
C LEU A 278 -1.41 29.00 28.75
N LYS A 279 -1.01 30.12 28.12
CA LYS A 279 0.06 30.99 28.61
C LYS A 279 -0.20 31.50 30.04
N GLU A 280 -1.44 31.82 30.41
CA GLU A 280 -1.78 32.31 31.76
C GLU A 280 -1.44 31.29 32.85
N TYR A 281 -1.55 29.99 32.56
CA TYR A 281 -1.49 28.94 33.57
C TYR A 281 -0.25 28.04 33.45
N VAL A 282 0.30 27.80 32.27
CA VAL A 282 1.43 26.88 32.05
C VAL A 282 2.68 27.28 32.83
N LEU A 283 2.83 28.58 33.11
CA LEU A 283 3.96 29.13 33.85
C LEU A 283 3.97 28.71 35.33
N LEU A 284 2.83 28.24 35.85
CA LEU A 284 2.67 27.73 37.22
C LEU A 284 3.30 26.33 37.43
N LEU A 285 3.76 25.69 36.36
CA LEU A 285 4.35 24.35 36.38
C LEU A 285 5.88 24.39 36.38
N ASP A 286 6.47 25.40 37.04
CA ASP A 286 7.92 25.59 37.12
C ASP A 286 8.64 24.59 38.02
N ASP A 287 7.92 24.02 38.97
CA ASP A 287 8.40 22.96 39.86
C ASP A 287 8.47 21.56 39.22
N ILE A 288 7.99 21.39 37.98
CA ILE A 288 8.06 20.10 37.27
C ILE A 288 9.39 20.00 36.51
N GLU A 289 10.21 19.01 36.85
CA GLU A 289 11.48 18.72 36.19
C GLU A 289 11.29 17.96 34.88
N ASP A 290 10.82 18.66 33.84
CA ASP A 290 10.71 18.12 32.46
C ASP A 290 11.33 19.10 31.45
N ASP A 291 12.28 18.60 30.66
CA ASP A 291 12.98 19.37 29.63
C ASP A 291 12.05 19.83 28.52
N HIS A 292 11.06 19.01 28.18
CA HIS A 292 10.08 19.33 27.16
C HIS A 292 9.13 20.42 27.66
N LEU A 293 8.56 20.26 28.87
CA LEU A 293 7.74 21.30 29.50
C LEU A 293 8.51 22.61 29.68
N ASN A 294 9.80 22.57 30.02
CA ASN A 294 10.61 23.76 30.14
C ASN A 294 10.75 24.51 28.79
N ALA A 295 10.93 23.79 27.68
CA ALA A 295 10.92 24.35 26.34
C ALA A 295 9.54 24.94 25.97
N LEU A 296 8.45 24.23 26.26
CA LEU A 296 7.08 24.70 26.03
C LEU A 296 6.77 25.99 26.82
N ARG A 297 7.15 26.02 28.10
CA ARG A 297 7.01 27.20 28.97
C ARG A 297 7.80 28.38 28.41
N PHE A 298 9.04 28.18 27.99
CA PHE A 298 9.84 29.22 27.33
C PHE A 298 9.13 29.82 26.11
N VAL A 299 8.59 28.98 25.24
CA VAL A 299 7.87 29.38 24.01
C VAL A 299 6.60 30.19 24.34
N LEU A 300 5.94 29.89 25.46
CA LEU A 300 4.70 30.54 25.88
C LEU A 300 4.90 31.77 26.77
N ASP A 301 6.03 31.90 27.47
CA ASP A 301 6.27 32.99 28.45
C ASP A 301 6.41 34.38 27.81
N ASP A 302 6.51 35.43 28.62
CA ASP A 302 6.79 36.80 28.20
C ASP A 302 8.28 37.08 28.02
N THR A 303 8.60 38.06 27.17
CA THR A 303 9.98 38.43 26.81
C THR A 303 10.87 38.70 28.02
N ASP A 304 10.34 39.30 29.09
CA ASP A 304 11.14 39.62 30.28
C ASP A 304 11.37 38.42 31.21
N ASN A 305 10.37 37.55 31.39
CA ASN A 305 10.53 36.31 32.16
C ASN A 305 11.51 35.34 31.48
N ARG A 306 11.50 35.30 30.15
CA ARG A 306 12.42 34.45 29.37
C ARG A 306 13.88 34.71 29.68
N LYS A 307 14.24 35.97 29.94
CA LYS A 307 15.62 36.40 30.22
C LYS A 307 16.12 35.90 31.58
N THR A 308 15.22 35.80 32.55
CA THR A 308 15.59 35.61 33.97
C THR A 308 15.32 34.20 34.46
N LYS A 309 14.34 33.48 33.87
CA LYS A 309 13.87 32.18 34.37
C LYS A 309 14.38 30.97 33.61
N TYR A 310 14.94 31.14 32.40
CA TYR A 310 15.29 30.01 31.53
C TYR A 310 16.77 30.03 31.18
N ILE A 311 17.38 28.85 31.26
CA ILE A 311 18.78 28.61 30.89
C ILE A 311 18.75 27.53 29.80
N PRO A 312 19.19 27.82 28.57
CA PRO A 312 19.31 26.81 27.52
C PRO A 312 20.22 25.66 27.96
N LYS A 313 19.83 24.42 27.65
CA LYS A 313 20.64 23.23 27.96
C LYS A 313 21.68 23.01 26.87
N THR A 314 22.94 23.24 27.20
CA THR A 314 24.08 23.19 26.27
C THR A 314 24.63 21.77 26.06
N ARG A 315 23.76 20.78 25.81
CA ARG A 315 24.19 19.35 25.68
C ARG A 315 24.88 19.04 24.34
N LEU A 316 24.61 19.81 23.28
CA LEU A 316 25.12 19.56 21.92
C LEU A 316 25.92 20.73 21.32
N ASP A 317 26.06 21.83 22.05
CA ASP A 317 26.59 23.08 21.49
C ASP A 317 28.03 22.94 21.00
N TYR A 318 28.86 22.25 21.77
CA TYR A 318 30.23 21.92 21.36
C TYR A 318 30.26 21.05 20.10
N ALA A 319 29.46 19.97 20.07
CA ALA A 319 29.36 19.09 18.91
C ALA A 319 28.89 19.84 17.65
N ARG A 320 27.90 20.72 17.79
CA ARG A 320 27.38 21.59 16.71
C ARG A 320 28.42 22.63 16.25
N CYS A 321 29.21 23.18 17.17
CA CYS A 321 30.33 24.06 16.85
C CYS A 321 31.40 23.33 16.02
N GLU A 322 31.84 22.15 16.46
CA GLU A 322 32.82 21.34 15.72
C GLU A 322 32.28 20.91 14.35
N PHE A 323 30.98 20.60 14.27
CA PHE A 323 30.31 20.30 13.01
C PHE A 323 30.42 21.48 12.03
N ILE A 324 29.98 22.68 12.42
CA ILE A 324 30.03 23.85 11.53
C ILE A 324 31.47 24.27 11.18
N LYS A 325 32.47 24.01 12.05
CA LYS A 325 33.90 24.22 11.71
C LYS A 325 34.42 23.26 10.63
N GLY A 326 33.71 22.16 10.35
CA GLY A 326 34.16 21.09 9.47
C GLY A 326 34.90 19.96 10.18
N ASN A 327 34.99 19.97 11.51
CA ASN A 327 35.59 18.90 12.32
C ASN A 327 34.59 17.75 12.56
N ILE A 328 34.12 17.15 11.47
CA ILE A 328 32.98 16.20 11.48
C ILE A 328 33.25 14.96 12.36
N LEU A 329 34.50 14.48 12.43
CA LEU A 329 34.86 13.34 13.27
C LEU A 329 34.66 13.63 14.77
N GLU A 330 35.04 14.82 15.24
CA GLU A 330 34.88 15.19 16.65
C GLU A 330 33.39 15.44 16.96
N ALA A 331 32.68 16.13 16.07
CA ALA A 331 31.23 16.33 16.19
C ALA A 331 30.47 14.99 16.31
N LYS A 332 30.85 14.01 15.48
CA LYS A 332 30.32 12.65 15.55
C LYS A 332 30.63 12.00 16.90
N LYS A 333 31.87 12.05 17.37
CA LYS A 333 32.29 11.42 18.63
C LYS A 333 31.52 11.99 19.82
N GLU A 334 31.35 13.31 19.89
CA GLU A 334 30.56 13.96 20.94
C GLU A 334 29.07 13.57 20.88
N ALA A 335 28.48 13.48 19.67
CA ALA A 335 27.12 12.99 19.51
C ALA A 335 26.97 11.54 20.02
N VAL A 336 27.96 10.70 19.78
CA VAL A 336 28.01 9.30 20.25
C VAL A 336 28.11 9.22 21.76
N ASP A 337 29.01 9.99 22.37
CA ASP A 337 29.19 10.03 23.82
C ASP A 337 27.91 10.50 24.53
N LEU A 338 27.16 11.41 23.90
CA LEU A 338 25.85 11.81 24.37
C LEU A 338 24.80 10.69 24.21
N LEU A 339 24.74 10.03 23.06
CA LEU A 339 23.80 8.91 22.81
C LEU A 339 24.05 7.70 23.70
N GLN A 340 25.27 7.48 24.20
CA GLN A 340 25.54 6.44 25.19
C GLN A 340 24.88 6.73 26.56
N LYS A 341 24.74 8.02 26.91
CA LYS A 341 24.15 8.47 28.18
C LYS A 341 22.64 8.76 28.06
N PHE A 342 22.23 9.35 26.93
CA PHE A 342 20.86 9.72 26.62
C PHE A 342 20.46 9.20 25.22
N PRO A 343 20.26 7.87 25.06
CA PRO A 343 19.84 7.26 23.80
C PRO A 343 18.63 7.92 23.14
N ASN A 344 17.69 8.48 23.90
CA ASN A 344 16.47 9.11 23.41
C ASN A 344 16.66 10.54 22.86
N ASN A 345 17.88 11.08 22.85
CA ASN A 345 18.15 12.44 22.39
C ASN A 345 18.11 12.53 20.85
N ILE A 346 17.03 13.10 20.32
CA ILE A 346 16.79 13.16 18.86
C ILE A 346 17.81 14.07 18.17
N GLY A 347 18.21 15.18 18.81
CA GLY A 347 19.23 16.09 18.30
C GLY A 347 20.57 15.39 18.07
N ALA A 348 20.96 14.51 19.00
CA ALA A 348 22.19 13.73 18.92
C ALA A 348 22.09 12.63 17.84
N MET A 349 20.94 11.96 17.72
CA MET A 349 20.70 11.01 16.64
C MET A 349 20.86 11.68 15.27
N ASN A 350 20.24 12.85 15.09
CA ASN A 350 20.31 13.62 13.85
C ASN A 350 21.74 14.05 13.53
N LEU A 351 22.47 14.61 14.51
CA LEU A 351 23.85 15.05 14.32
C LEU A 351 24.77 13.88 13.97
N TYR A 352 24.57 12.73 14.61
CA TYR A 352 25.30 11.51 14.29
C TYR A 352 25.05 11.05 12.84
N ILE A 353 23.78 11.02 12.41
CA ILE A 353 23.41 10.61 11.04
C ILE A 353 24.00 11.60 10.02
N GLU A 354 23.84 12.90 10.23
CA GLU A 354 24.39 13.95 9.35
C GLU A 354 25.91 13.85 9.25
N SER A 355 26.59 13.60 10.36
CA SER A 355 28.05 13.42 10.39
C SER A 355 28.49 12.16 9.66
N ASN A 356 27.77 11.04 9.80
CA ASN A 356 28.06 9.80 9.09
C ASN A 356 27.93 9.95 7.57
N ILE A 357 26.85 10.61 7.13
CA ILE A 357 26.59 10.88 5.72
C ILE A 357 27.76 11.67 5.11
N LEU A 358 28.18 12.77 5.76
CA LEU A 358 29.30 13.59 5.30
C LEU A 358 30.66 12.86 5.30
N LEU A 359 30.89 11.99 6.28
CA LEU A 359 32.14 11.20 6.35
C LEU A 359 32.18 10.05 5.35
N GLY A 360 31.03 9.62 4.80
CA GLY A 360 30.91 8.41 3.99
C GLY A 360 31.26 7.13 4.77
N ASN A 361 31.18 7.16 6.10
CA ASN A 361 31.57 6.07 7.00
C ASN A 361 30.33 5.51 7.73
N GLU A 362 30.06 4.22 7.51
CA GLU A 362 28.98 3.46 8.17
C GLU A 362 29.45 2.72 9.43
N THR A 363 30.34 3.29 10.25
CA THR A 363 30.69 2.62 11.52
C THR A 363 29.44 2.55 12.40
N GLU A 364 28.82 1.37 12.46
CA GLU A 364 27.64 1.12 13.27
C GLU A 364 27.98 1.25 14.75
N ILE A 365 27.10 1.91 15.49
CA ILE A 365 27.18 2.04 16.95
C ILE A 365 25.94 1.38 17.51
N CYS A 366 26.14 0.55 18.54
CA CYS A 366 25.05 -0.19 19.15
C CYS A 366 24.25 -1.02 18.12
N GLY A 367 24.91 -1.62 17.12
CA GLY A 367 24.25 -2.35 16.02
C GLY A 367 23.41 -3.54 16.49
N ASP A 368 23.68 -4.05 17.69
CA ASP A 368 22.93 -5.08 18.41
C ASP A 368 21.71 -4.55 19.19
N LYS A 369 21.53 -3.22 19.26
CA LYS A 369 20.50 -2.55 20.07
C LYS A 369 19.45 -1.87 19.20
N ASN A 370 18.27 -1.61 19.78
CA ASN A 370 17.20 -0.84 19.14
C ASN A 370 17.66 0.55 18.69
N LEU A 371 18.58 1.20 19.43
CA LEU A 371 19.19 2.46 19.01
C LEU A 371 19.95 2.31 17.68
N GLY A 372 20.79 1.27 17.52
CA GLY A 372 21.53 1.05 16.28
C GLY A 372 20.60 0.76 15.11
N MET A 373 19.56 -0.07 15.33
CA MET A 373 18.50 -0.31 14.35
C MET A 373 17.82 1.00 13.92
N LEU A 374 17.45 1.85 14.88
CA LEU A 374 16.81 3.14 14.63
C LEU A 374 17.72 4.08 13.84
N LEU A 375 18.99 4.22 14.23
CA LEU A 375 19.98 5.05 13.53
C LEU A 375 20.22 4.57 12.10
N LYS A 376 20.30 3.26 11.87
CA LYS A 376 20.45 2.65 10.55
C LYS A 376 19.25 2.93 9.65
N ASN A 377 18.05 2.65 10.15
CA ASN A 377 16.82 2.89 9.39
C ASN A 377 16.62 4.39 9.10
N LEU A 378 16.89 5.27 10.06
CA LEU A 378 16.85 6.73 9.84
C LEU A 378 17.89 7.18 8.83
N THR A 379 19.08 6.60 8.82
CA THR A 379 20.12 6.88 7.80
C THR A 379 19.60 6.51 6.41
N ASN A 380 19.01 5.31 6.24
CA ASN A 380 18.40 4.90 4.97
C ASN A 380 17.28 5.83 4.53
N VAL A 381 16.43 6.25 5.47
CA VAL A 381 15.33 7.19 5.23
C VAL A 381 15.86 8.57 4.81
N TYR A 382 16.87 9.11 5.49
CA TYR A 382 17.43 10.43 5.18
C TYR A 382 18.27 10.44 3.89
N MET A 383 18.89 9.31 3.55
CA MET A 383 19.62 9.14 2.29
C MET A 383 18.71 8.82 1.10
N LEU A 384 17.43 8.53 1.33
CA LEU A 384 16.48 8.08 0.30
C LEU A 384 17.00 6.86 -0.49
N ASN A 385 17.69 5.93 0.17
CA ASN A 385 18.24 4.78 -0.57
C ASN A 385 17.15 3.75 -0.92
N LYS A 386 17.51 2.70 -1.66
CA LYS A 386 16.59 1.62 -2.07
C LYS A 386 15.83 0.94 -0.92
N ASN A 387 16.36 0.97 0.31
CA ASN A 387 15.74 0.36 1.48
C ASN A 387 14.88 1.37 2.28
N ARG A 388 14.64 2.58 1.73
CA ARG A 388 13.93 3.67 2.44
C ARG A 388 12.55 3.25 2.91
N ASP A 389 11.75 2.59 2.08
CA ASP A 389 10.36 2.25 2.43
C ASP A 389 10.30 1.19 3.54
N GLU A 390 11.11 0.13 3.41
CA GLU A 390 11.27 -0.88 4.47
C GLU A 390 11.79 -0.24 5.77
N SER A 391 12.77 0.65 5.68
CA SER A 391 13.33 1.36 6.83
C SER A 391 12.31 2.31 7.46
N MET A 392 11.50 3.00 6.66
CA MET A 392 10.42 3.87 7.11
C MET A 392 9.37 3.06 7.87
N GLU A 393 8.99 1.91 7.33
CA GLU A 393 8.04 1.00 7.93
C GLU A 393 8.56 0.50 9.29
N ASN A 394 9.82 0.07 9.35
CA ASN A 394 10.47 -0.34 10.61
C ASN A 394 10.48 0.78 11.67
N VAL A 395 10.77 2.03 11.27
CA VAL A 395 10.75 3.18 12.19
C VAL A 395 9.34 3.48 12.66
N ARG A 396 8.35 3.48 11.76
CA ARG A 396 6.94 3.72 12.10
C ARG A 396 6.39 2.64 13.02
N GLN A 397 6.65 1.38 12.73
CA GLN A 397 6.24 0.25 13.56
C GLN A 397 6.83 0.37 14.97
N PHE A 398 8.13 0.65 15.08
CA PHE A 398 8.78 0.80 16.39
C PHE A 398 8.26 2.03 17.15
N ALA A 399 8.11 3.18 16.49
CA ALA A 399 7.55 4.38 17.08
C ALA A 399 6.09 4.15 17.55
N ASN A 400 5.28 3.45 16.76
CA ASN A 400 3.89 3.12 17.10
C ASN A 400 3.79 2.18 18.31
N ALA A 401 4.65 1.16 18.35
CA ALA A 401 4.73 0.24 19.49
C ALA A 401 5.10 0.98 20.79
N CYS A 402 5.91 2.03 20.69
CA CYS A 402 6.33 2.92 21.79
C CYS A 402 5.70 4.32 21.68
N SER A 403 4.40 4.42 21.38
CA SER A 403 3.76 5.70 21.02
C SER A 403 3.83 6.79 22.09
N GLN A 404 3.93 6.41 23.37
CA GLN A 404 4.02 7.34 24.50
C GLN A 404 5.47 7.64 24.97
N SER A 405 6.48 7.13 24.26
CA SER A 405 7.89 7.45 24.52
C SER A 405 8.24 8.90 24.19
N THR A 406 9.26 9.44 24.86
CA THR A 406 9.75 10.83 24.65
C THR A 406 10.29 11.11 23.24
N TRP A 407 10.65 10.07 22.49
CA TRP A 407 11.33 10.20 21.20
C TRP A 407 10.44 9.89 19.99
N SER A 408 9.39 9.06 20.14
CA SER A 408 8.62 8.50 19.01
C SER A 408 7.99 9.57 18.12
N LYS A 409 7.20 10.47 18.71
CA LYS A 409 6.55 11.59 17.99
C LYS A 409 7.59 12.52 17.34
N GLY A 410 8.64 12.86 18.09
CA GLY A 410 9.69 13.77 17.61
C GLY A 410 10.51 13.21 16.44
N ILE A 411 10.76 11.90 16.39
CA ILE A 411 11.40 11.24 15.24
C ILE A 411 10.50 11.28 14.01
N LEU A 412 9.21 10.94 14.15
CA LEU A 412 8.27 11.00 13.04
C LEU A 412 8.10 12.44 12.53
N SER A 413 8.04 13.43 13.42
CA SER A 413 8.04 14.85 13.04
C SER A 413 9.34 15.28 12.34
N ASN A 414 10.50 14.79 12.79
CA ASN A 414 11.78 15.02 12.12
C ASN A 414 11.79 14.42 10.71
N ILE A 415 11.26 13.21 10.52
CA ILE A 415 11.10 12.61 9.20
C ILE A 415 10.22 13.50 8.33
N VAL A 416 9.06 13.93 8.82
CA VAL A 416 8.16 14.82 8.05
C VAL A 416 8.86 16.12 7.67
N TYR A 417 9.52 16.77 8.63
CA TYR A 417 10.27 18.01 8.41
C TYR A 417 11.40 17.85 7.37
N ARG A 418 12.09 16.71 7.39
CA ARG A 418 13.27 16.43 6.55
C ARG A 418 12.92 15.82 5.20
N CYS A 419 11.77 15.13 5.09
CA CYS A 419 11.44 14.20 4.02
C CYS A 419 10.14 14.51 3.25
N GLN A 420 9.54 15.69 3.40
CA GLN A 420 8.30 16.09 2.69
C GLN A 420 8.42 17.46 2.01
N THR A 421 7.49 17.76 1.09
CA THR A 421 7.37 19.05 0.44
C THR A 421 7.11 20.18 1.44
N ARG A 422 7.65 21.36 1.14
CA ARG A 422 7.48 22.54 1.99
C ARG A 422 6.11 23.18 1.73
N ASP A 423 5.10 22.72 2.45
CA ASP A 423 3.92 23.53 2.75
C ASP A 423 4.30 24.50 3.89
N GLU A 424 4.21 25.81 3.66
CA GLU A 424 4.67 26.84 4.61
C GLU A 424 4.07 26.66 6.01
N GLN A 425 2.79 26.27 6.11
CA GLN A 425 2.13 26.13 7.41
C GLN A 425 2.48 24.80 8.08
N ARG A 426 2.39 23.69 7.35
CA ARG A 426 2.69 22.36 7.89
C ARG A 426 4.18 22.22 8.25
N SER A 427 5.06 22.78 7.43
CA SER A 427 6.52 22.81 7.66
C SER A 427 6.86 23.54 8.95
N MET A 428 6.25 24.70 9.20
CA MET A 428 6.47 25.46 10.45
C MET A 428 6.04 24.66 11.69
N CYS A 429 4.86 24.02 11.65
CA CYS A 429 4.41 23.17 12.76
C CYS A 429 5.37 22.02 13.04
N THR A 430 5.84 21.34 11.98
CA THR A 430 6.77 20.21 12.13
C THR A 430 8.15 20.64 12.60
N ASP A 431 8.60 21.85 12.22
CA ASP A 431 9.87 22.43 12.67
C ASP A 431 9.84 22.67 14.19
N ILE A 432 8.78 23.30 14.69
CA ILE A 432 8.55 23.51 16.12
C ILE A 432 8.59 22.16 16.86
N ILE A 433 7.74 21.21 16.47
CA ILE A 433 7.65 19.90 17.16
C ILE A 433 8.98 19.14 17.11
N SER A 434 9.76 19.28 16.03
CA SER A 434 11.05 18.62 15.89
C SER A 434 12.15 19.16 16.84
N ASN A 435 11.96 20.36 17.39
CA ASN A 435 12.97 21.11 18.16
C ASN A 435 12.54 21.49 19.60
N ILE A 436 11.39 21.02 20.09
CA ILE A 436 10.89 21.34 21.45
C ILE A 436 11.26 20.30 22.53
N GLN A 437 11.94 19.19 22.20
CA GLN A 437 12.31 18.16 23.19
C GLN A 437 13.15 18.73 24.36
N HIS A 438 13.99 19.73 24.07
CA HIS A 438 14.81 20.44 25.05
C HIS A 438 14.82 21.92 24.69
N LEU A 439 15.09 22.79 25.67
CA LEU A 439 15.33 24.21 25.38
C LEU A 439 16.77 24.42 24.89
N ASP A 440 16.95 24.63 23.60
CA ASP A 440 18.23 24.99 22.98
C ASP A 440 18.08 26.11 21.93
N ILE A 441 19.18 26.45 21.24
CA ILE A 441 19.17 27.48 20.20
C ILE A 441 18.23 27.14 19.03
N GLU A 442 18.05 25.86 18.69
CA GLU A 442 17.17 25.44 17.60
C GLU A 442 15.70 25.62 18.00
N THR A 443 15.34 25.33 19.24
CA THR A 443 14.02 25.65 19.80
C THR A 443 13.71 27.14 19.64
N MET A 444 14.66 28.00 20.02
CA MET A 444 14.50 29.45 19.95
C MET A 444 14.25 29.89 18.50
N ILE A 445 15.07 29.39 17.57
CA ILE A 445 14.99 29.71 16.14
C ILE A 445 13.65 29.24 15.55
N ALA A 446 13.25 28.00 15.83
CA ALA A 446 12.03 27.41 15.28
C ALA A 446 10.76 28.11 15.78
N CYS A 447 10.76 28.59 17.03
CA CYS A 447 9.54 29.07 17.67
C CYS A 447 9.22 30.56 17.45
N TRP A 448 10.15 31.40 16.97
CA TRP A 448 9.91 32.85 16.83
C TRP A 448 10.24 33.44 15.45
N ARG A 449 9.58 34.57 15.16
CA ARG A 449 9.91 35.44 14.03
C ARG A 449 11.30 36.09 14.20
N LYS A 450 11.96 36.35 13.08
CA LYS A 450 13.31 36.93 12.93
C LYS A 450 13.67 38.04 13.93
N GLU A 451 12.79 39.01 14.13
CA GLU A 451 13.05 40.19 14.97
C GLU A 451 13.14 39.86 16.48
N LYS A 452 12.24 39.01 17.00
CA LYS A 452 12.26 38.60 18.41
C LYS A 452 13.50 37.75 18.74
N ASN A 453 13.84 36.83 17.83
CA ASN A 453 15.05 36.01 17.93
C ASN A 453 16.33 36.85 17.99
N THR A 454 16.44 37.84 17.11
CA THR A 454 17.66 38.66 17.01
C THR A 454 17.89 39.51 18.26
N ASN A 455 16.83 40.05 18.86
CA ASN A 455 16.93 40.85 20.10
C ASN A 455 17.28 40.00 21.31
N PHE A 456 16.72 38.79 21.42
CA PHE A 456 16.96 37.90 22.55
C PHE A 456 18.38 37.31 22.52
N ILE A 457 18.86 36.87 21.35
CA ILE A 457 20.21 36.29 21.22
C ILE A 457 21.30 37.34 21.53
N LYS A 458 21.13 38.58 21.05
CA LYS A 458 22.03 39.71 21.40
C LYS A 458 22.08 40.00 22.90
N GLN A 459 21.01 39.68 23.63
CA GLN A 459 20.91 39.95 25.07
C GLN A 459 21.45 38.81 25.94
N MET A 460 21.54 37.58 25.43
CA MET A 460 22.10 36.43 26.16
C MET A 460 23.63 36.47 26.31
N ASN A 461 24.33 37.43 25.68
CA ASN A 461 25.80 37.54 25.70
C ASN A 461 26.54 36.25 25.27
N GLN A 462 25.86 35.32 24.59
CA GLN A 462 26.46 34.12 24.01
C GLN A 462 27.12 34.41 22.64
N GLU A 463 27.55 35.65 22.41
CA GLU A 463 28.27 36.07 21.21
C GLU A 463 29.70 35.49 21.14
N GLU A 464 30.09 34.54 21.99
CA GLU A 464 31.34 33.80 21.81
C GLU A 464 31.11 32.44 21.12
N ASP A 465 29.91 31.87 21.24
CA ASP A 465 29.58 30.58 20.62
C ASP A 465 29.48 30.71 19.09
N LEU A 466 30.27 29.90 18.39
CA LEU A 466 30.40 29.96 16.94
C LEU A 466 29.13 29.47 16.22
N TYR A 467 28.47 28.45 16.76
CA TYR A 467 27.25 27.90 16.20
C TYR A 467 26.09 28.90 16.32
N ILE A 468 25.96 29.56 17.48
CA ILE A 468 24.97 30.61 17.68
C ILE A 468 25.22 31.78 16.70
N LYS A 469 26.47 32.22 16.53
CA LYS A 469 26.83 33.23 15.50
C LYS A 469 26.40 32.81 14.10
N PHE A 470 26.68 31.57 13.74
CA PHE A 470 26.32 31.00 12.44
C PHE A 470 24.79 31.05 12.22
N ARG A 471 24.00 30.56 13.17
CA ARG A 471 22.54 30.56 13.08
C ARG A 471 21.97 31.98 13.09
N CYS A 472 22.53 32.90 13.89
CA CYS A 472 22.17 34.31 13.86
C CYS A 472 22.45 34.97 12.51
N ALA A 473 23.57 34.64 11.86
CA ALA A 473 23.90 35.17 10.55
C ALA A 473 22.88 34.71 9.50
N LEU A 474 22.47 33.43 9.52
CA LEU A 474 21.42 32.90 8.66
C LEU A 474 20.07 33.59 8.90
N LEU A 475 19.65 33.68 10.17
CA LEU A 475 18.41 34.38 10.55
C LEU A 475 18.39 35.83 10.06
N ASN A 476 19.52 36.53 10.15
CA ASN A 476 19.67 37.92 9.73
C ASN A 476 19.93 38.09 8.22
N GLU A 477 19.89 37.02 7.43
CA GLU A 477 20.21 37.01 5.99
C GLU A 477 21.62 37.54 5.68
N LYS A 478 22.53 37.47 6.65
CA LYS A 478 23.96 37.79 6.51
C LYS A 478 24.71 36.56 5.99
N TYR A 479 24.33 36.11 4.81
CA TYR A 479 24.80 34.85 4.21
C TYR A 479 26.32 34.80 4.02
N ASP A 480 26.97 35.94 3.74
CA ASP A 480 28.43 36.00 3.60
C ASP A 480 29.16 35.67 4.92
N ILE A 481 28.64 36.16 6.05
CA ILE A 481 29.19 35.86 7.38
C ILE A 481 28.95 34.40 7.74
N ALA A 482 27.75 33.87 7.48
CA ALA A 482 27.44 32.47 7.72
C ALA A 482 28.36 31.54 6.90
N SER A 483 28.64 31.90 5.64
CA SER A 483 29.54 31.16 4.75
C SER A 483 31.01 31.22 5.19
N GLN A 484 31.46 32.34 5.78
CA GLN A 484 32.80 32.46 6.35
C GLN A 484 33.00 31.62 7.61
N ILE A 485 31.95 31.47 8.42
CA ILE A 485 31.99 30.67 9.66
C ILE A 485 31.96 29.17 9.35
N CYS A 486 31.27 28.77 8.28
CA CYS A 486 31.07 27.37 7.95
C CYS A 486 32.26 26.76 7.19
N GLY A 487 32.86 25.71 7.75
CA GLY A 487 33.91 24.90 7.13
C GLY A 487 33.41 23.75 6.25
N ILE A 488 32.10 23.59 6.08
CA ILE A 488 31.50 22.51 5.27
C ILE A 488 31.09 23.07 3.90
N ASP A 489 31.72 22.60 2.83
CA ASP A 489 31.48 23.05 1.45
C ASP A 489 30.01 22.95 1.03
N GLN A 490 29.39 21.82 1.35
CA GLN A 490 27.99 21.53 1.06
C GLN A 490 27.04 22.56 1.68
N ILE A 491 27.28 22.92 2.94
CA ILE A 491 26.45 23.91 3.65
C ILE A 491 26.72 25.31 3.10
N ARG A 492 27.95 25.62 2.68
CA ARG A 492 28.24 26.90 2.00
C ARG A 492 27.52 27.02 0.66
N ASP A 493 27.47 25.94 -0.13
CA ASP A 493 26.69 25.90 -1.37
C ASP A 493 25.18 26.04 -1.08
N LEU A 494 24.66 25.38 -0.04
CA LEU A 494 23.28 25.53 0.43
C LEU A 494 22.95 26.99 0.79
N ILE A 495 23.82 27.67 1.54
CA ILE A 495 23.67 29.08 1.92
C ILE A 495 23.52 29.99 0.68
N ILE A 496 24.27 29.69 -0.37
CA ILE A 496 24.21 30.42 -1.66
C ILE A 496 22.86 30.19 -2.35
N VAL A 497 22.33 28.98 -2.32
CA VAL A 497 21.00 28.66 -2.89
C VAL A 497 19.89 29.39 -2.14
N TYR A 498 19.96 29.46 -0.81
CA TYR A 498 18.99 30.19 0.03
C TYR A 498 19.03 31.72 -0.16
N ASN A 499 20.17 32.27 -0.58
CA ASN A 499 20.31 33.72 -0.71
C ASN A 499 19.40 34.25 -1.85
N LYS A 500 18.35 34.99 -1.47
CA LYS A 500 17.37 35.60 -2.39
C LYS A 500 17.99 36.62 -3.34
N ASN A 501 19.13 37.20 -3.00
CA ASN A 501 19.82 38.22 -3.81
C ASN A 501 20.72 37.61 -4.91
N ILE A 502 20.83 36.29 -4.98
CA ILE A 502 21.67 35.59 -5.97
C ILE A 502 20.83 35.20 -7.18
N SER A 503 21.38 35.41 -8.38
CA SER A 503 20.72 35.05 -9.64
C SER A 503 20.43 33.55 -9.72
N ILE A 504 19.29 33.19 -10.31
CA ILE A 504 18.87 31.79 -10.47
C ILE A 504 19.93 30.96 -11.21
N SER A 505 20.56 31.53 -12.24
CA SER A 505 21.66 30.89 -12.97
C SER A 505 22.84 30.50 -12.06
N LYS A 506 23.17 31.35 -11.09
CA LYS A 506 24.22 31.08 -10.11
C LYS A 506 23.75 30.03 -9.09
N LYS A 507 22.48 30.09 -8.64
CA LYS A 507 21.90 29.05 -7.77
C LYS A 507 21.97 27.66 -8.40
N ILE A 508 21.61 27.53 -9.67
CA ILE A 508 21.68 26.26 -10.42
C ILE A 508 23.12 25.72 -10.48
N LYS A 509 24.11 26.60 -10.71
CA LYS A 509 25.52 26.19 -10.73
C LYS A 509 25.98 25.61 -9.38
N HIS A 510 25.49 26.15 -8.26
CA HIS A 510 25.80 25.63 -6.93
C HIS A 510 25.00 24.34 -6.63
N LEU A 511 23.74 24.26 -7.02
CA LEU A 511 22.94 23.03 -6.91
C LEU A 511 23.59 21.84 -7.63
N ARG A 512 24.14 22.04 -8.83
CA ARG A 512 24.83 21.01 -9.61
C ARG A 512 26.14 20.50 -8.99
N LYS A 513 26.68 21.19 -7.98
CA LYS A 513 27.86 20.71 -7.25
C LYS A 513 27.51 19.68 -6.18
N ILE A 514 26.26 19.67 -5.72
CA ILE A 514 25.83 18.79 -4.64
C ILE A 514 25.59 17.40 -5.23
N GLN A 515 26.38 16.40 -4.82
CA GLN A 515 26.37 15.03 -5.36
C GLN A 515 26.12 13.99 -4.27
N GLY A 516 25.72 12.77 -4.66
CA GLY A 516 25.07 11.71 -3.87
C GLY A 516 25.60 11.32 -2.46
N LYS A 517 26.76 11.80 -2.00
CA LYS A 517 27.17 11.69 -0.58
C LYS A 517 26.52 12.75 0.32
N ASP A 518 25.90 13.77 -0.27
CA ASP A 518 25.30 14.91 0.41
C ASP A 518 23.77 14.89 0.33
N ALA A 519 23.18 13.72 0.07
CA ALA A 519 21.78 13.57 -0.36
C ALA A 519 20.82 14.41 0.49
N LEU A 520 20.91 14.34 1.82
CA LEU A 520 20.04 15.13 2.71
C LEU A 520 20.17 16.65 2.51
N ILE A 521 21.38 17.17 2.35
CA ILE A 521 21.63 18.61 2.13
C ILE A 521 21.19 19.01 0.71
N ALA A 522 21.44 18.14 -0.28
CA ALA A 522 21.01 18.30 -1.67
C ALA A 522 19.48 18.42 -1.76
N ILE A 523 18.78 17.46 -1.17
CA ILE A 523 17.32 17.36 -1.14
C ILE A 523 16.71 18.63 -0.53
N ARG A 524 17.25 19.11 0.60
CA ARG A 524 16.79 20.37 1.22
C ARG A 524 17.02 21.57 0.32
N SER A 525 18.20 21.64 -0.33
CA SER A 525 18.52 22.70 -1.30
C SER A 525 17.53 22.72 -2.45
N MET A 526 17.21 21.54 -2.99
CA MET A 526 16.35 21.35 -4.16
C MET A 526 14.89 21.62 -3.81
N SER A 527 14.39 21.09 -2.69
CA SER A 527 13.05 21.36 -2.18
C SER A 527 12.81 22.86 -2.00
N ASN A 528 13.76 23.56 -1.37
CA ASN A 528 13.66 25.01 -1.20
C ASN A 528 13.71 25.76 -2.54
N PHE A 529 14.68 25.43 -3.40
CA PHE A 529 14.84 26.07 -4.69
C PHE A 529 13.60 25.90 -5.58
N LEU A 530 13.06 24.68 -5.68
CA LEU A 530 11.87 24.37 -6.48
C LEU A 530 10.58 24.92 -5.87
N GLY A 531 10.49 25.06 -4.54
CA GLY A 531 9.38 25.72 -3.88
C GLY A 531 9.29 27.22 -4.21
N ASP A 532 10.44 27.89 -4.21
CA ASP A 532 10.54 29.36 -4.38
C ASP A 532 10.66 29.78 -5.86
N ILE A 533 10.85 28.85 -6.80
CA ILE A 533 11.04 29.20 -8.22
C ILE A 533 9.76 29.76 -8.85
N ASP A 534 9.94 30.83 -9.63
CA ASP A 534 8.89 31.44 -10.46
C ASP A 534 8.66 30.58 -11.71
N LEU A 535 7.66 29.69 -11.63
CA LEU A 535 7.31 28.77 -12.72
C LEU A 535 6.79 29.50 -13.96
N ASP A 536 6.26 30.72 -13.86
CA ASP A 536 5.84 31.48 -15.05
C ASP A 536 7.03 31.82 -15.96
N LYS A 537 8.25 31.90 -15.40
CA LYS A 537 9.47 32.26 -16.13
C LYS A 537 10.44 31.09 -16.34
N TYR A 538 10.46 30.12 -15.43
CA TYR A 538 11.52 29.10 -15.37
C TYR A 538 10.97 27.67 -15.34
N LEU A 539 9.78 27.44 -15.92
CA LEU A 539 9.15 26.12 -15.98
C LEU A 539 10.07 25.04 -16.57
N GLU A 540 10.68 25.30 -17.73
CA GLU A 540 11.57 24.32 -18.40
C GLU A 540 12.76 23.91 -17.52
N ILE A 541 13.38 24.88 -16.84
CA ILE A 541 14.49 24.62 -15.91
C ILE A 541 14.01 23.78 -14.73
N ALA A 542 12.85 24.12 -14.16
CA ALA A 542 12.26 23.38 -13.06
C ALA A 542 11.94 21.93 -13.48
N MET A 543 11.38 21.73 -14.67
CA MET A 543 11.08 20.41 -15.22
C MET A 543 12.35 19.59 -15.45
N GLN A 544 13.39 20.18 -16.02
CA GLN A 544 14.66 19.51 -16.27
C GLN A 544 15.32 19.06 -14.96
N ILE A 545 15.47 19.96 -13.99
CA ILE A 545 16.05 19.62 -12.67
C ILE A 545 15.20 18.56 -11.96
N SER A 546 13.87 18.67 -12.03
CA SER A 546 12.98 17.70 -11.40
C SER A 546 13.10 16.30 -12.02
N SER A 547 13.21 16.23 -13.35
CA SER A 547 13.34 14.96 -14.07
C SER A 547 14.69 14.31 -13.78
N GLU A 548 15.78 15.07 -13.84
CA GLU A 548 17.13 14.60 -13.47
C GLU A 548 17.14 13.96 -12.07
N LEU A 549 16.57 14.65 -11.07
CA LEU A 549 16.52 14.14 -9.69
C LEU A 549 15.69 12.87 -9.55
N ILE A 550 14.56 12.79 -10.25
CA ILE A 550 13.67 11.63 -10.22
C ILE A 550 14.32 10.42 -10.88
N ILE A 551 15.04 10.63 -11.99
CA ILE A 551 15.72 9.58 -12.71
C ILE A 551 16.88 9.03 -11.86
N ASP A 552 17.64 9.91 -11.22
CA ASP A 552 18.70 9.51 -10.28
C ASP A 552 18.12 8.75 -9.07
N ASN A 553 17.00 9.25 -8.53
CA ASN A 553 16.32 8.64 -7.40
C ASN A 553 14.83 9.04 -7.34
N VAL A 554 13.94 8.08 -7.60
CA VAL A 554 12.48 8.31 -7.64
C VAL A 554 11.92 8.90 -6.33
N PHE A 555 12.55 8.63 -5.17
CA PHE A 555 12.10 9.16 -3.89
C PHE A 555 12.28 10.69 -3.75
N THR A 556 13.09 11.31 -4.61
CA THR A 556 13.21 12.79 -4.67
C THR A 556 11.89 13.45 -5.10
N SER A 557 10.99 12.71 -5.72
CA SER A 557 9.63 13.16 -6.06
C SER A 557 8.85 13.67 -4.85
N LEU A 558 9.13 13.18 -3.63
CA LEU A 558 8.50 13.62 -2.38
C LEU A 558 8.81 15.08 -1.99
N PHE A 559 9.76 15.71 -2.68
CA PHE A 559 10.28 17.05 -2.37
C PHE A 559 10.08 18.04 -3.50
N ILE A 560 9.75 17.52 -4.68
CA ILE A 560 9.47 18.31 -5.87
C ILE A 560 8.00 18.74 -5.77
N PRO A 561 7.65 20.01 -6.04
CA PRO A 561 6.27 20.46 -6.06
C PRO A 561 5.57 19.96 -7.34
N LEU A 562 5.46 18.64 -7.50
CA LEU A 562 4.97 17.96 -8.70
C LEU A 562 3.55 18.39 -9.04
N GLU A 563 2.66 18.52 -8.05
CA GLU A 563 1.30 19.00 -8.30
C GLU A 563 1.29 20.41 -8.92
N LYS A 564 2.16 21.31 -8.43
CA LYS A 564 2.30 22.67 -8.98
C LYS A 564 2.83 22.58 -10.42
N ILE A 565 3.89 21.82 -10.66
CA ILE A 565 4.51 21.66 -11.99
C ILE A 565 3.51 21.04 -12.99
N VAL A 566 2.77 20.00 -12.60
CA VAL A 566 1.77 19.33 -13.44
C VAL A 566 0.62 20.28 -13.79
N ARG A 567 0.10 21.06 -12.84
CA ARG A 567 -0.92 22.08 -13.14
C ARG A 567 -0.42 23.14 -14.14
N TYR A 568 0.87 23.43 -14.14
CA TYR A 568 1.50 24.32 -15.13
C TYR A 568 1.62 23.65 -16.50
N ILE A 569 2.07 22.39 -16.55
CA ILE A 569 2.11 21.56 -17.76
C ILE A 569 0.73 21.49 -18.42
N GLU A 570 -0.32 21.23 -17.65
CA GLU A 570 -1.70 21.14 -18.15
C GLU A 570 -2.17 22.45 -18.82
N LYS A 571 -1.69 23.61 -18.33
CA LYS A 571 -2.02 24.93 -18.89
C LYS A 571 -1.05 25.41 -19.98
N SER A 572 0.01 24.65 -20.24
CA SER A 572 1.07 25.05 -21.17
C SER A 572 0.76 24.64 -22.61
N GLY A 573 1.39 25.35 -23.56
CA GLY A 573 1.26 25.08 -24.99
C GLY A 573 2.20 23.98 -25.50
N GLU A 574 2.25 23.86 -26.82
CA GLU A 574 2.98 22.84 -27.59
C GLU A 574 4.45 22.66 -27.15
N THR A 575 5.20 23.75 -26.94
CA THR A 575 6.64 23.68 -26.62
C THR A 575 6.93 22.89 -25.33
N VAL A 576 6.09 23.04 -24.31
CA VAL A 576 6.23 22.35 -23.03
C VAL A 576 5.77 20.89 -23.17
N ARG A 577 4.67 20.64 -23.89
CA ARG A 577 4.15 19.28 -24.11
C ARG A 577 5.06 18.44 -25.02
N ALA A 578 5.82 19.07 -25.92
CA ALA A 578 6.85 18.42 -26.73
C ALA A 578 8.14 18.05 -25.95
N ASN A 579 8.27 18.45 -24.68
CA ASN A 579 9.44 18.13 -23.87
C ASN A 579 9.29 16.74 -23.20
N ILE A 580 10.30 15.86 -23.34
CA ILE A 580 10.29 14.50 -22.75
C ILE A 580 10.17 14.50 -21.21
N CYS A 581 10.59 15.59 -20.54
CA CYS A 581 10.38 15.78 -19.10
C CYS A 581 8.89 15.78 -18.73
N THR A 582 8.01 16.26 -19.62
CA THR A 582 6.56 16.36 -19.38
C THR A 582 5.94 14.99 -19.06
N PRO A 583 6.00 13.98 -19.95
CA PRO A 583 5.43 12.68 -19.65
C PRO A 583 6.14 11.96 -18.49
N ILE A 584 7.45 12.18 -18.27
CA ILE A 584 8.18 11.61 -17.13
C ILE A 584 7.63 12.14 -15.79
N LEU A 585 7.51 13.46 -15.65
CA LEU A 585 7.01 14.09 -14.42
C LEU A 585 5.54 13.76 -14.18
N TYR A 586 4.75 13.73 -15.26
CA TYR A 586 3.33 13.36 -15.19
C TYR A 586 3.17 11.90 -14.78
N TYR A 587 4.01 10.99 -15.30
CA TYR A 587 4.01 9.57 -14.92
C TYR A 587 4.27 9.38 -13.43
N VAL A 588 5.27 10.06 -12.88
CA VAL A 588 5.58 9.96 -11.45
C VAL A 588 4.43 10.54 -10.61
N TYR A 589 3.87 11.68 -11.02
CA TYR A 589 2.71 12.26 -10.34
C TYR A 589 1.50 11.32 -10.35
N ALA A 590 1.14 10.77 -11.52
CA ALA A 590 0.00 9.86 -11.67
C ALA A 590 0.22 8.53 -10.92
N THR A 591 1.44 8.00 -10.93
CA THR A 591 1.75 6.70 -10.33
C THR A 591 1.79 6.77 -8.80
N TYR A 592 2.41 7.81 -8.24
CA TYR A 592 2.74 7.88 -6.81
C TYR A 592 1.88 8.86 -5.99
N PHE A 593 1.29 9.89 -6.60
CA PHE A 593 0.56 10.94 -5.87
C PHE A 593 -0.93 11.00 -6.21
N ASN A 594 -1.31 10.79 -7.47
CA ASN A 594 -2.70 10.82 -7.89
C ASN A 594 -3.02 9.81 -9.00
N LYS A 595 -3.45 8.61 -8.59
CA LYS A 595 -3.79 7.52 -9.54
C LYS A 595 -4.97 7.83 -10.47
N GLU A 596 -5.83 8.78 -10.12
CA GLU A 596 -6.95 9.20 -11.00
C GLU A 596 -6.43 9.92 -12.26
N LYS A 597 -5.21 10.43 -12.23
CA LYS A 597 -4.54 11.10 -13.35
C LYS A 597 -3.84 10.14 -14.32
N PHE A 598 -4.00 8.83 -14.15
CA PHE A 598 -3.34 7.85 -15.01
C PHE A 598 -3.89 7.86 -16.44
N ASP A 599 -5.17 8.15 -16.63
CA ASP A 599 -5.74 8.29 -17.98
C ASP A 599 -5.25 9.58 -18.65
N ASP A 600 -5.17 10.68 -17.88
CA ASP A 600 -4.62 11.96 -18.34
C ASP A 600 -3.15 11.81 -18.79
N LEU A 601 -2.38 10.91 -18.17
CA LEU A 601 -1.01 10.60 -18.62
C LEU A 601 -0.99 10.04 -20.04
N GLY A 602 -1.98 9.22 -20.41
CA GLY A 602 -2.10 8.69 -21.77
C GLY A 602 -2.25 9.82 -22.80
N ILE A 603 -3.11 10.81 -22.49
CA ILE A 603 -3.31 12.01 -23.31
C ILE A 603 -2.02 12.84 -23.39
N ILE A 604 -1.32 13.02 -22.27
CA ILE A 604 -0.04 13.74 -22.24
C ILE A 604 1.03 13.06 -23.09
N CYS A 605 1.06 11.72 -23.11
CA CYS A 605 1.96 10.97 -23.97
C CYS A 605 1.56 11.08 -25.44
N GLU A 606 0.25 11.03 -25.75
CA GLU A 606 -0.27 11.27 -27.11
C GLU A 606 0.15 12.65 -27.63
N ASP A 607 -0.01 13.70 -26.82
CA ASP A 607 0.42 15.05 -27.15
C ASP A 607 1.94 15.14 -27.40
N PHE A 608 2.75 14.49 -26.57
CA PHE A 608 4.19 14.44 -26.76
C PHE A 608 4.57 13.81 -28.11
N PHE A 609 3.92 12.69 -28.46
CA PHE A 609 4.14 12.03 -29.75
C PHE A 609 3.67 12.90 -30.92
N LEU A 610 2.49 13.52 -30.80
CA LEU A 610 1.91 14.40 -31.82
C LEU A 610 2.81 15.61 -32.11
N PHE A 611 3.24 16.34 -31.07
CA PHE A 611 4.04 17.56 -31.25
C PHE A 611 5.48 17.30 -31.68
N ARG A 612 5.96 16.05 -31.55
CA ARG A 612 7.27 15.62 -32.04
C ARG A 612 7.22 14.86 -33.36
N ASP A 613 6.04 14.69 -33.95
CA ASP A 613 5.82 13.91 -35.16
C ASP A 613 6.37 12.47 -35.04
N ILE A 614 6.20 11.87 -33.86
CA ILE A 614 6.61 10.50 -33.56
C ILE A 614 5.39 9.60 -33.69
N GLU A 615 5.42 8.66 -34.62
CA GLU A 615 4.34 7.69 -34.78
C GLU A 615 4.26 6.75 -33.56
N LYS A 616 5.40 6.21 -33.10
CA LYS A 616 5.44 5.28 -31.98
C LYS A 616 6.83 5.24 -31.32
N PRO A 617 6.97 4.78 -30.08
CA PRO A 617 8.25 4.80 -29.35
C PRO A 617 9.41 4.15 -30.12
N THR A 618 9.18 3.05 -30.83
CA THR A 618 10.22 2.38 -31.64
C THR A 618 10.70 3.18 -32.84
N LYS A 619 9.99 4.23 -33.24
CA LYS A 619 10.37 5.16 -34.32
C LYS A 619 11.12 6.39 -33.81
N MET A 620 11.28 6.54 -32.51
CA MET A 620 12.11 7.60 -31.94
C MET A 620 13.56 7.45 -32.39
N ASP A 621 14.20 8.55 -32.78
CA ASP A 621 15.63 8.54 -33.05
C ASP A 621 16.42 8.47 -31.74
N ILE A 622 16.81 7.25 -31.37
CA ILE A 622 17.55 6.94 -30.15
C ILE A 622 19.01 7.44 -30.16
N TYR A 623 19.52 7.88 -31.32
CA TYR A 623 20.86 8.46 -31.47
C TYR A 623 20.82 9.99 -31.51
N ASN A 624 19.63 10.59 -31.44
CA ASN A 624 19.47 12.03 -31.42
C ASN A 624 20.05 12.63 -30.13
N GLN A 625 20.86 13.69 -30.27
CA GLN A 625 21.45 14.42 -29.15
C GLN A 625 20.45 15.35 -28.42
N GLU A 626 19.21 15.48 -28.92
CA GLU A 626 18.16 16.27 -28.28
C GLU A 626 17.69 15.70 -26.94
N TYR A 627 17.78 14.38 -26.74
CA TYR A 627 17.40 13.73 -25.49
C TYR A 627 18.63 13.36 -24.69
N LYS A 628 18.59 13.57 -23.37
CA LYS A 628 19.61 12.93 -22.51
C LYS A 628 19.37 11.43 -22.49
N ARG A 629 20.44 10.65 -22.55
CA ARG A 629 20.39 9.18 -22.53
C ARG A 629 19.57 8.65 -21.35
N GLU A 630 19.76 9.22 -20.16
CA GLU A 630 19.06 8.83 -18.93
C GLU A 630 17.55 9.10 -18.99
N GLU A 631 17.14 10.26 -19.51
CA GLU A 631 15.72 10.62 -19.71
C GLU A 631 15.04 9.68 -20.70
N LEU A 632 15.72 9.37 -21.81
CA LEU A 632 15.22 8.45 -22.83
C LEU A 632 15.04 7.03 -22.27
N ILE A 633 16.04 6.52 -21.54
CA ILE A 633 15.96 5.21 -20.88
C ILE A 633 14.78 5.19 -19.90
N TYR A 634 14.64 6.21 -19.05
CA TYR A 634 13.55 6.26 -18.06
C TYR A 634 12.17 6.29 -18.72
N PHE A 635 12.01 7.11 -19.77
CA PHE A 635 10.75 7.22 -20.53
C PHE A 635 10.37 5.87 -21.17
N LEU A 636 11.29 5.24 -21.90
CA LEU A 636 11.05 3.96 -22.56
C LEU A 636 10.83 2.83 -21.55
N LYS A 637 11.60 2.78 -20.45
CA LYS A 637 11.51 1.74 -19.42
C LYS A 637 10.19 1.82 -18.65
N ASN A 638 9.83 3.00 -18.14
CA ASN A 638 8.77 3.16 -17.15
C ASN A 638 7.47 3.74 -17.73
N VAL A 639 7.56 4.75 -18.60
CA VAL A 639 6.38 5.46 -19.12
C VAL A 639 5.77 4.70 -20.29
N CYS A 640 6.58 4.16 -21.22
CA CYS A 640 6.10 3.35 -22.34
C CYS A 640 5.71 1.91 -21.94
N SER A 641 4.97 1.76 -20.84
CA SER A 641 4.39 0.48 -20.42
C SER A 641 3.18 0.11 -21.27
N THR A 642 2.82 -1.18 -21.33
CA THR A 642 1.67 -1.66 -22.12
C THR A 642 0.38 -0.89 -21.80
N LYS A 643 0.11 -0.59 -20.52
CA LYS A 643 -1.10 0.16 -20.12
C LYS A 643 -1.16 1.56 -20.70
N ILE A 644 -0.03 2.28 -20.70
CA ILE A 644 0.04 3.67 -21.17
C ILE A 644 0.03 3.70 -22.71
N LEU A 645 0.72 2.75 -23.36
CA LEU A 645 0.72 2.62 -24.81
C LEU A 645 -0.68 2.36 -25.38
N ASP A 646 -1.54 1.64 -24.64
CA ASP A 646 -2.93 1.37 -25.03
C ASP A 646 -3.75 2.66 -25.21
N ILE A 647 -3.49 3.67 -24.36
CA ILE A 647 -4.21 4.95 -24.36
C ILE A 647 -3.53 5.96 -25.30
N SER A 648 -2.20 6.01 -25.27
CA SER A 648 -1.41 7.06 -25.96
C SER A 648 -1.22 6.84 -27.46
N ILE A 649 -1.52 5.64 -27.98
CA ILE A 649 -1.32 5.28 -29.39
C ILE A 649 -2.65 4.76 -29.96
N PRO A 650 -3.50 5.64 -30.49
CA PRO A 650 -4.84 5.27 -30.97
C PRO A 650 -4.85 4.36 -32.22
N MET A 651 -3.68 4.17 -32.84
CA MET A 651 -3.51 3.35 -34.05
C MET A 651 -3.37 1.85 -33.79
N PHE A 652 -3.23 1.41 -32.53
CA PHE A 652 -3.26 -0.02 -32.20
C PHE A 652 -4.67 -0.58 -32.38
N LYS A 653 -4.78 -1.66 -33.17
CA LYS A 653 -6.06 -2.32 -33.44
C LYS A 653 -6.41 -3.37 -32.39
N ASN A 654 -5.42 -3.87 -31.67
CA ASN A 654 -5.56 -4.93 -30.68
C ASN A 654 -4.37 -4.98 -29.71
N SER A 655 -4.55 -5.71 -28.61
CA SER A 655 -3.53 -5.90 -27.57
C SER A 655 -2.24 -6.57 -28.06
N GLN A 656 -2.28 -7.33 -29.17
CA GLN A 656 -1.09 -7.99 -29.72
C GLN A 656 -0.13 -6.98 -30.37
N GLU A 657 -0.66 -5.99 -31.11
CA GLU A 657 0.16 -4.93 -31.71
C GLU A 657 0.87 -4.09 -30.63
N ARG A 658 0.17 -3.82 -29.54
CA ARG A 658 0.72 -3.10 -28.38
C ARG A 658 1.77 -3.90 -27.63
N ASP A 659 1.50 -5.17 -27.34
CA ASP A 659 2.44 -6.05 -26.65
C ASP A 659 3.69 -6.29 -27.54
N GLN A 660 3.53 -6.33 -28.87
CA GLN A 660 4.65 -6.35 -29.82
C GLN A 660 5.47 -5.06 -29.77
N GLU A 661 4.83 -3.89 -29.73
CA GLU A 661 5.56 -2.63 -29.57
C GLU A 661 6.38 -2.61 -28.27
N ARG A 662 5.82 -3.07 -27.15
CA ARG A 662 6.57 -3.17 -25.88
C ARG A 662 7.78 -4.10 -25.99
N LEU A 663 7.63 -5.24 -26.66
CA LEU A 663 8.74 -6.16 -26.90
C LEU A 663 9.89 -5.49 -27.67
N GLU A 664 9.56 -4.74 -28.73
CA GLU A 664 10.57 -4.00 -29.50
C GLU A 664 11.21 -2.87 -28.69
N ILE A 665 10.46 -2.19 -27.81
CA ILE A 665 11.03 -1.21 -26.86
C ILE A 665 12.03 -1.87 -25.92
N CYS A 666 11.73 -3.05 -25.37
CA CYS A 666 12.67 -3.80 -24.55
C CYS A 666 13.94 -4.15 -25.34
N ASN A 667 13.83 -4.52 -26.62
CA ASN A 667 14.98 -4.76 -27.50
C ASN A 667 15.84 -3.51 -27.75
N ILE A 668 15.24 -2.32 -27.78
CA ILE A 668 15.99 -1.06 -27.83
C ILE A 668 16.69 -0.83 -26.48
N LEU A 669 16.02 -1.10 -25.36
CA LEU A 669 16.56 -0.94 -24.02
C LEU A 669 17.75 -1.86 -23.74
N THR A 670 17.80 -3.09 -24.29
CA THR A 670 18.97 -3.98 -24.16
C THR A 670 20.24 -3.37 -24.76
N GLN A 671 20.11 -2.49 -25.76
CA GLN A 671 21.22 -1.77 -26.38
C GLN A 671 21.56 -0.48 -25.61
N LEU A 672 20.55 0.26 -25.15
CA LEU A 672 20.72 1.55 -24.48
C LEU A 672 21.12 1.46 -23.01
N ASP A 673 20.72 0.39 -22.33
CA ASP A 673 20.89 0.20 -20.88
C ASP A 673 21.39 -1.24 -20.55
N PRO A 674 22.68 -1.52 -20.80
CA PRO A 674 23.25 -2.85 -20.60
C PRO A 674 23.24 -3.33 -19.15
N ASP A 675 23.23 -2.40 -18.18
CA ASP A 675 23.28 -2.73 -16.76
C ASP A 675 22.00 -3.46 -16.30
N ASN A 676 20.87 -3.18 -16.95
CA ASN A 676 19.57 -3.82 -16.69
C ASN A 676 19.18 -4.90 -17.72
N LEU A 677 20.13 -5.41 -18.52
CA LEU A 677 19.89 -6.40 -19.57
C LEU A 677 19.01 -7.58 -19.13
N LYS A 678 19.26 -8.13 -17.93
CA LYS A 678 18.52 -9.28 -17.38
C LYS A 678 17.05 -8.97 -17.12
N GLU A 679 16.71 -7.73 -16.77
CA GLU A 679 15.32 -7.31 -16.55
C GLU A 679 14.56 -7.28 -17.88
N TYR A 680 15.18 -6.71 -18.91
CA TYR A 680 14.60 -6.62 -20.25
C TYR A 680 14.46 -8.00 -20.90
N GLU A 681 15.46 -8.88 -20.80
CA GLU A 681 15.37 -10.27 -21.28
C GLU A 681 14.22 -11.04 -20.61
N LYS A 682 14.01 -10.81 -19.32
CA LYS A 682 12.90 -11.40 -18.57
C LYS A 682 11.55 -10.89 -19.09
N GLU A 683 11.40 -9.58 -19.27
CA GLU A 683 10.17 -8.97 -19.80
C GLU A 683 9.87 -9.45 -21.24
N ILE A 684 10.88 -9.51 -22.11
CA ILE A 684 10.76 -10.06 -23.48
C ILE A 684 10.24 -11.49 -23.44
N ARG A 685 10.75 -12.32 -22.52
CA ARG A 685 10.30 -13.71 -22.38
C ARG A 685 8.84 -13.81 -21.94
N GLU A 686 8.44 -13.04 -20.93
CA GLU A 686 7.07 -13.02 -20.43
C GLU A 686 6.08 -12.54 -21.51
N ILE A 687 6.42 -11.47 -22.23
CA ILE A 687 5.59 -10.96 -23.34
C ILE A 687 5.53 -11.96 -24.50
N THR A 688 6.64 -12.58 -24.87
CA THR A 688 6.68 -13.59 -25.95
C THR A 688 5.80 -14.78 -25.62
N GLN A 689 5.87 -15.26 -24.38
CA GLN A 689 5.02 -16.35 -23.89
C GLN A 689 3.54 -15.97 -24.00
N LYS A 690 3.18 -14.77 -23.54
CA LYS A 690 1.81 -14.25 -23.63
C LYS A 690 1.32 -14.16 -25.08
N LEU A 691 2.13 -13.61 -25.98
CA LEU A 691 1.79 -13.48 -27.41
C LEU A 691 1.61 -14.85 -28.09
N MET A 692 2.49 -15.82 -27.83
CA MET A 692 2.41 -17.15 -28.42
C MET A 692 1.24 -17.97 -27.87
N ILE A 693 0.98 -17.89 -26.57
CA ILE A 693 -0.21 -18.51 -25.96
C ILE A 693 -1.46 -17.91 -26.61
N ASN A 694 -1.58 -16.58 -26.69
CA ASN A 694 -2.73 -15.92 -27.33
C ASN A 694 -2.88 -16.24 -28.83
N ALA A 695 -1.77 -16.48 -29.55
CA ALA A 695 -1.80 -16.89 -30.95
C ALA A 695 -2.26 -18.34 -31.15
N GLU A 696 -1.78 -19.27 -30.31
CA GLU A 696 -2.24 -20.67 -30.27
C GLU A 696 -3.73 -20.74 -29.87
N LEU A 697 -4.09 -19.93 -28.90
CA LEU A 697 -5.44 -19.81 -28.37
C LEU A 697 -6.39 -19.21 -29.39
N LYS A 698 -6.01 -18.23 -30.22
CA LYS A 698 -6.85 -17.71 -31.32
C LYS A 698 -7.38 -18.81 -32.28
N ILE A 699 -6.73 -19.98 -32.33
CA ILE A 699 -7.15 -21.14 -33.13
C ILE A 699 -8.25 -21.96 -32.41
N ILE A 700 -8.46 -21.77 -31.10
CA ILE A 700 -9.35 -22.56 -30.22
C ILE A 700 -10.34 -21.69 -29.40
N GLU A 701 -10.06 -20.40 -29.17
CA GLU A 701 -10.62 -19.57 -28.09
C GLU A 701 -11.83 -18.70 -28.40
N GLU A 702 -12.33 -18.61 -29.62
CA GLU A 702 -13.50 -17.76 -29.89
C GLU A 702 -14.77 -18.18 -29.11
N ASN A 703 -14.69 -19.21 -28.26
CA ASN A 703 -15.82 -19.89 -27.68
C ASN A 703 -15.78 -20.11 -26.15
N ARG A 704 -14.66 -20.11 -25.39
CA ARG A 704 -14.65 -20.65 -23.99
C ARG A 704 -14.67 -19.59 -22.86
N ILE A 705 -15.42 -19.81 -21.78
CA ILE A 705 -15.54 -18.89 -20.62
C ILE A 705 -14.19 -18.58 -19.97
N HIS A 706 -13.85 -17.29 -19.85
CA HIS A 706 -12.59 -16.82 -19.27
C HIS A 706 -12.81 -15.74 -18.17
N VAL A 707 -12.05 -15.82 -17.08
CA VAL A 707 -11.96 -14.82 -16.00
C VAL A 707 -10.49 -14.64 -15.64
N ASN A 708 -9.97 -13.41 -15.73
CA ASN A 708 -8.56 -13.11 -15.48
C ASN A 708 -8.32 -13.03 -13.96
N VAL A 709 -8.09 -14.20 -13.36
CA VAL A 709 -7.87 -14.36 -11.92
C VAL A 709 -6.61 -13.61 -11.49
N ASP A 710 -5.50 -13.75 -12.21
CA ASP A 710 -4.21 -13.17 -11.84
C ASP A 710 -4.26 -11.63 -11.79
N GLY A 711 -4.89 -11.00 -12.78
CA GLY A 711 -5.12 -9.54 -12.79
C GLY A 711 -6.04 -9.06 -11.66
N MET A 712 -6.95 -9.93 -11.19
CA MET A 712 -7.84 -9.64 -10.07
C MET A 712 -7.15 -9.80 -8.71
N LYS A 713 -6.26 -10.80 -8.54
CA LYS A 713 -5.54 -11.07 -7.28
C LYS A 713 -4.82 -9.84 -6.75
N ASP A 714 -4.02 -9.19 -7.59
CA ASP A 714 -3.26 -7.99 -7.21
C ASP A 714 -4.15 -6.85 -6.72
N ARG A 715 -5.33 -6.68 -7.32
CA ARG A 715 -6.30 -5.65 -6.92
C ARG A 715 -6.95 -6.00 -5.59
N LEU A 716 -7.37 -7.26 -5.42
CA LEU A 716 -7.99 -7.77 -4.20
C LEU A 716 -7.01 -7.77 -3.01
N GLU A 717 -5.75 -8.14 -3.22
CA GLU A 717 -4.71 -8.09 -2.19
C GLU A 717 -4.54 -6.67 -1.66
N LYS A 718 -4.38 -5.70 -2.56
CA LYS A 718 -4.26 -4.28 -2.17
C LYS A 718 -5.50 -3.74 -1.46
N ALA A 719 -6.69 -4.24 -1.80
CA ALA A 719 -7.94 -3.74 -1.25
C ALA A 719 -8.32 -4.37 0.10
N TYR A 720 -8.05 -5.67 0.29
CA TYR A 720 -8.68 -6.47 1.35
C TYR A 720 -7.69 -7.22 2.27
N LYS A 721 -6.37 -7.16 2.03
CA LYS A 721 -5.36 -7.78 2.92
C LYS A 721 -5.45 -7.29 4.36
N SER A 722 -5.58 -5.98 4.56
CA SER A 722 -5.75 -5.40 5.90
C SER A 722 -7.06 -5.84 6.59
N ASP A 723 -8.11 -6.12 5.82
CA ASP A 723 -9.37 -6.66 6.34
C ASP A 723 -9.27 -8.14 6.74
N PHE A 724 -8.44 -8.91 6.06
CA PHE A 724 -8.12 -10.27 6.46
C PHE A 724 -7.29 -10.32 7.75
N ILE A 725 -6.32 -9.42 7.92
CA ILE A 725 -5.59 -9.27 9.19
C ILE A 725 -6.55 -8.87 10.32
N ARG A 726 -7.52 -7.99 10.03
CA ARG A 726 -8.58 -7.64 10.97
C ARG A 726 -9.46 -8.84 11.33
N TYR A 727 -9.77 -9.72 10.38
CA TYR A 727 -10.45 -10.98 10.64
C TYR A 727 -9.63 -11.87 11.59
N GLN A 728 -8.35 -12.11 11.29
CA GLN A 728 -7.44 -12.89 12.15
C GLN A 728 -7.28 -12.27 13.55
N PHE A 729 -7.33 -10.94 13.65
CA PHE A 729 -7.28 -10.24 14.94
C PHE A 729 -8.46 -10.58 15.84
N TYR A 730 -9.67 -10.62 15.29
CA TYR A 730 -10.89 -10.93 16.05
C TYR A 730 -11.18 -12.43 16.20
N GLN A 731 -10.49 -13.32 15.46
CA GLN A 731 -10.58 -14.78 15.67
C GLN A 731 -10.10 -15.20 17.07
N ASP A 732 -9.19 -14.43 17.66
CA ASP A 732 -8.76 -14.64 19.03
C ASP A 732 -9.93 -14.35 19.98
N GLU A 733 -10.48 -15.39 20.64
CA GLU A 733 -11.62 -15.26 21.55
C GLU A 733 -11.38 -14.27 22.72
N ARG A 734 -10.11 -13.96 23.01
CA ARG A 734 -9.72 -12.96 24.01
C ARG A 734 -9.90 -11.53 23.49
N ILE A 735 -10.17 -11.32 22.20
CA ILE A 735 -10.31 -10.02 21.56
C ILE A 735 -11.77 -9.83 21.17
N LYS A 736 -12.43 -8.90 21.86
CA LYS A 736 -13.82 -8.58 21.62
C LYS A 736 -13.93 -7.24 20.90
N GLN A 737 -14.67 -7.21 19.79
CA GLN A 737 -15.07 -5.94 19.19
C GLN A 737 -16.17 -5.32 20.05
N VAL A 738 -16.04 -4.04 20.37
CA VAL A 738 -16.93 -3.38 21.33
C VAL A 738 -17.79 -2.32 20.63
N THR A 739 -19.08 -2.29 21.00
CA THR A 739 -20.05 -1.22 20.71
C THR A 739 -20.68 -0.75 22.00
N MET A 740 -21.52 0.28 21.97
CA MET A 740 -22.24 0.74 23.16
C MET A 740 -23.73 0.43 23.03
N GLY A 741 -24.34 -0.02 24.13
CA GLY A 741 -25.78 -0.18 24.24
C GLY A 741 -26.33 0.48 25.50
N TRP A 742 -27.58 0.92 25.44
CA TRP A 742 -28.30 1.43 26.62
C TRP A 742 -29.00 0.25 27.30
N ASP A 743 -28.81 0.11 28.62
CA ASP A 743 -29.64 -0.76 29.45
C ASP A 743 -30.90 0.02 29.90
N ASP A 744 -31.99 -0.70 30.21
CA ASP A 744 -33.28 -0.14 30.65
C ASP A 744 -33.20 0.74 31.93
N ASN A 745 -32.05 0.78 32.59
CA ASN A 745 -31.76 1.58 33.80
C ASN A 745 -30.83 2.79 33.58
N THR A 746 -30.71 3.31 32.34
CA THR A 746 -29.97 4.54 31.99
C THR A 746 -28.50 4.59 32.47
N ALA A 747 -27.88 3.43 32.67
CA ALA A 747 -26.44 3.30 32.87
C ALA A 747 -25.79 2.84 31.56
N GLU A 748 -24.86 3.64 31.06
CA GLU A 748 -24.06 3.33 29.87
C GLU A 748 -23.27 2.04 30.09
N ARG A 749 -23.44 1.06 29.18
CA ARG A 749 -22.64 -0.16 29.15
C ARG A 749 -22.19 -0.45 27.74
N LEU A 750 -20.91 -0.80 27.60
CA LEU A 750 -20.38 -1.37 26.38
C LEU A 750 -21.01 -2.74 26.13
N ARG A 751 -21.47 -2.97 24.90
CA ARG A 751 -21.94 -4.25 24.36
C ARG A 751 -20.92 -4.78 23.37
N VAL A 752 -20.48 -6.01 23.59
CA VAL A 752 -19.64 -6.75 22.66
C VAL A 752 -20.43 -7.03 21.38
N ILE A 753 -19.87 -6.73 20.20
CA ILE A 753 -20.43 -7.23 18.94
C ILE A 753 -20.18 -8.74 18.91
N GLN A 754 -21.26 -9.51 18.82
CA GLN A 754 -21.17 -10.94 18.63
C GLN A 754 -20.88 -11.28 17.17
N ASN A 755 -20.18 -12.38 16.94
CA ASN A 755 -19.87 -12.94 15.63
C ASN A 755 -19.13 -11.96 14.69
N THR A 756 -18.24 -11.12 15.24
CA THR A 756 -17.41 -10.19 14.46
C THR A 756 -16.57 -10.92 13.41
N PRO A 757 -15.83 -12.01 13.73
CA PRO A 757 -15.04 -12.74 12.74
C PRO A 757 -15.89 -13.24 11.58
N GLU A 758 -17.03 -13.86 11.86
CA GLU A 758 -17.92 -14.43 10.86
C GLU A 758 -18.51 -13.35 9.95
N ARG A 759 -18.83 -12.17 10.51
CA ARG A 759 -19.30 -11.03 9.70
C ARG A 759 -18.20 -10.53 8.75
N ILE A 760 -16.98 -10.32 9.24
CA ILE A 760 -15.86 -9.84 8.43
C ILE A 760 -15.53 -10.87 7.34
N LEU A 761 -15.51 -12.16 7.69
CA LEU A 761 -15.26 -13.22 6.72
C LEU A 761 -16.32 -13.26 5.62
N LYS A 762 -17.61 -13.15 5.98
CA LYS A 762 -18.70 -13.07 5.00
C LYS A 762 -18.56 -11.87 4.07
N GLU A 763 -18.26 -10.68 4.61
CA GLU A 763 -18.02 -9.48 3.82
C GLU A 763 -16.85 -9.69 2.83
N LEU A 764 -15.73 -10.28 3.28
CA LEU A 764 -14.59 -10.59 2.42
C LEU A 764 -14.94 -11.56 1.29
N ILE A 765 -15.63 -12.66 1.60
CA ILE A 765 -16.05 -13.66 0.61
C ILE A 765 -16.98 -13.01 -0.43
N LEU A 766 -17.93 -12.18 0.00
CA LEU A 766 -18.85 -11.47 -0.90
C LEU A 766 -18.10 -10.49 -1.80
N HIS A 767 -17.15 -9.72 -1.27
CA HIS A 767 -16.35 -8.79 -2.08
C HIS A 767 -15.51 -9.53 -3.14
N ILE A 768 -14.89 -10.66 -2.79
CA ILE A 768 -14.12 -11.48 -3.74
C ILE A 768 -15.05 -12.05 -4.82
N ARG A 769 -16.22 -12.56 -4.43
CA ARG A 769 -17.24 -13.03 -5.37
C ARG A 769 -17.69 -11.91 -6.32
N ASP A 770 -18.01 -10.73 -5.80
CA ASP A 770 -18.50 -9.63 -6.62
C ASP A 770 -17.45 -9.15 -7.62
N ALA A 771 -16.17 -9.14 -7.22
CA ALA A 771 -15.06 -8.89 -8.15
C ALA A 771 -14.98 -9.96 -9.24
N PHE A 772 -15.07 -11.24 -8.88
CA PHE A 772 -15.04 -12.37 -9.82
C PHE A 772 -16.19 -12.33 -10.84
N VAL A 773 -17.37 -11.94 -10.38
CA VAL A 773 -18.60 -11.96 -11.18
C VAL A 773 -18.79 -10.68 -11.99
N SER A 774 -18.55 -9.51 -11.40
CA SER A 774 -19.06 -8.23 -11.92
C SER A 774 -18.00 -7.25 -12.41
N SER A 775 -16.70 -7.57 -12.35
CA SER A 775 -15.66 -6.67 -12.86
C SER A 775 -15.81 -6.44 -14.37
N ASP A 776 -15.90 -5.18 -14.80
CA ASP A 776 -16.12 -4.81 -16.21
C ASP A 776 -14.95 -5.20 -17.13
N GLU A 777 -13.72 -5.18 -16.61
CA GLU A 777 -12.50 -5.51 -17.37
C GLU A 777 -12.10 -6.99 -17.28
N TYR A 778 -12.45 -7.70 -16.19
CA TYR A 778 -11.89 -9.05 -15.90
C TYR A 778 -12.89 -10.08 -15.39
N GLY A 779 -14.13 -9.70 -15.08
CA GLY A 779 -15.12 -10.56 -14.45
C GLY A 779 -15.97 -11.35 -15.42
N LEU A 780 -16.65 -12.38 -14.91
CA LEU A 780 -17.49 -13.27 -15.71
C LEU A 780 -18.59 -12.55 -16.50
N ASN A 781 -19.21 -11.52 -15.91
CA ASN A 781 -20.28 -10.76 -16.57
C ASN A 781 -19.78 -9.99 -17.79
N GLY A 782 -18.58 -9.40 -17.71
CA GLY A 782 -17.92 -8.71 -18.82
C GLY A 782 -17.67 -9.68 -19.98
N TYR A 783 -17.13 -10.86 -19.68
CA TYR A 783 -16.92 -11.92 -20.67
C TYR A 783 -18.23 -12.37 -21.33
N LEU A 784 -19.25 -12.69 -20.52
CA LEU A 784 -20.56 -13.11 -21.03
C LEU A 784 -21.21 -12.02 -21.89
N SER A 785 -21.07 -10.74 -21.53
CA SER A 785 -21.55 -9.62 -22.35
C SER A 785 -20.88 -9.58 -23.71
N LEU A 786 -19.55 -9.46 -23.73
CA LEU A 786 -18.80 -9.14 -24.94
C LEU A 786 -18.70 -10.31 -25.91
N ASN A 787 -18.48 -11.52 -25.39
CA ASN A 787 -18.12 -12.68 -26.23
C ASN A 787 -19.30 -13.61 -26.54
N ILE A 788 -20.36 -13.56 -25.72
CA ILE A 788 -21.53 -14.45 -25.88
C ILE A 788 -22.80 -13.65 -26.20
N ARG A 789 -23.18 -12.68 -25.36
CA ARG A 789 -24.49 -12.00 -25.48
C ARG A 789 -24.59 -11.03 -26.66
N HIS A 790 -23.52 -10.36 -27.05
CA HIS A 790 -23.56 -9.33 -28.11
C HIS A 790 -23.09 -9.88 -29.46
N GLY A 791 -24.02 -10.02 -30.42
CA GLY A 791 -23.74 -10.41 -31.81
C GLY A 791 -23.49 -11.91 -31.98
N THR A 792 -22.48 -12.47 -31.32
CA THR A 792 -21.94 -13.82 -31.57
C THR A 792 -22.98 -14.95 -31.45
N LEU A 793 -23.72 -15.01 -30.33
CA LEU A 793 -24.73 -16.06 -30.12
C LEU A 793 -25.91 -15.95 -31.09
N GLU A 794 -26.34 -14.73 -31.40
CA GLU A 794 -27.48 -14.52 -32.30
C GLU A 794 -27.09 -14.85 -33.74
N ASP A 795 -25.91 -14.42 -34.17
CA ASP A 795 -25.41 -14.66 -35.52
C ASP A 795 -25.19 -16.15 -35.80
N GLU A 796 -24.68 -16.91 -34.82
CA GLU A 796 -24.55 -18.36 -34.99
C GLU A 796 -25.88 -19.09 -35.00
N LEU A 797 -26.82 -18.75 -34.12
CA LEU A 797 -28.16 -19.35 -34.15
C LEU A 797 -28.94 -18.96 -35.43
N ARG A 798 -28.66 -17.82 -36.05
CA ARG A 798 -29.25 -17.40 -37.33
C ARG A 798 -28.57 -18.00 -38.56
N SER A 799 -27.34 -18.51 -38.43
CA SER A 799 -26.51 -19.02 -39.54
C SER A 799 -27.14 -20.22 -40.27
N PRO A 800 -27.60 -21.29 -39.60
CA PRO A 800 -28.31 -22.41 -40.26
C PRO A 800 -29.58 -21.97 -40.99
N LEU A 801 -30.31 -21.00 -40.42
CA LEU A 801 -31.54 -20.46 -41.01
C LEU A 801 -31.25 -19.67 -42.28
N SER A 802 -30.20 -18.85 -42.26
CA SER A 802 -29.78 -18.02 -43.39
C SER A 802 -29.25 -18.88 -44.55
N LYS A 803 -28.45 -19.92 -44.27
CA LYS A 803 -27.93 -20.87 -45.28
C LYS A 803 -29.03 -21.65 -46.00
N ALA A 804 -30.12 -21.95 -45.29
CA ALA A 804 -31.28 -22.64 -45.84
C ALA A 804 -32.34 -21.69 -46.41
N PHE A 805 -32.05 -20.38 -46.48
CA PHE A 805 -32.97 -19.33 -46.94
C PHE A 805 -34.26 -19.18 -46.09
N LEU A 806 -34.25 -19.66 -44.84
CA LEU A 806 -35.40 -19.62 -43.91
C LEU A 806 -35.41 -18.37 -43.00
N SER A 807 -34.55 -17.39 -43.27
CA SER A 807 -34.48 -16.12 -42.53
C SER A 807 -35.41 -15.04 -43.11
N ALA A 808 -35.88 -14.11 -42.28
CA ALA A 808 -36.69 -12.97 -42.70
C ALA A 808 -36.09 -11.63 -42.26
N ARG A 809 -36.18 -10.60 -43.09
CA ARG A 809 -35.78 -9.22 -42.75
C ARG A 809 -37.01 -8.35 -42.52
N LYS A 810 -37.07 -7.65 -41.39
CA LYS A 810 -38.16 -6.72 -41.11
C LYS A 810 -37.87 -5.37 -41.77
N ASP A 811 -38.75 -4.93 -42.66
CA ASP A 811 -38.66 -3.61 -43.29
C ASP A 811 -39.11 -2.52 -42.29
N VAL A 812 -38.25 -1.53 -42.07
CA VAL A 812 -38.43 -0.48 -41.05
C VAL A 812 -39.56 0.50 -41.41
N HIS A 813 -39.86 0.67 -42.70
CA HIS A 813 -40.86 1.62 -43.19
C HIS A 813 -42.26 1.00 -43.34
N THR A 814 -42.33 -0.30 -43.65
CA THR A 814 -43.60 -1.00 -43.92
C THR A 814 -44.01 -1.99 -42.82
N GLY A 815 -43.09 -2.34 -41.91
CA GLY A 815 -43.32 -3.30 -40.82
C GLY A 815 -43.51 -4.75 -41.29
N LYS A 816 -43.38 -5.02 -42.60
CA LYS A 816 -43.53 -6.35 -43.20
C LYS A 816 -42.20 -7.11 -43.16
N TYR A 817 -42.30 -8.43 -43.04
CA TYR A 817 -41.16 -9.34 -43.15
C TYR A 817 -40.93 -9.68 -44.63
N ILE A 818 -39.72 -9.42 -45.10
CA ILE A 818 -39.25 -9.73 -46.46
C ILE A 818 -38.39 -10.99 -46.36
N LEU A 819 -38.76 -12.00 -47.14
CA LEU A 819 -38.03 -13.27 -47.24
C LEU A 819 -36.89 -13.21 -48.26
N ASP A 820 -36.06 -14.24 -48.27
CA ASP A 820 -35.00 -14.40 -49.26
C ASP A 820 -35.56 -14.51 -50.69
N PRO A 821 -34.96 -13.82 -51.69
CA PRO A 821 -35.39 -13.87 -53.09
C PRO A 821 -35.42 -15.27 -53.72
N HIS A 822 -34.72 -16.25 -53.13
CA HIS A 822 -34.79 -17.66 -53.53
C HIS A 822 -36.23 -18.17 -53.66
N TRP A 823 -37.13 -17.70 -52.78
CA TRP A 823 -38.53 -18.08 -52.77
C TRP A 823 -39.43 -17.20 -53.66
N ASN A 824 -38.90 -16.31 -54.50
CA ASN A 824 -39.72 -15.49 -55.41
C ASN A 824 -40.17 -16.24 -56.68
N ASN A 825 -39.58 -17.41 -56.96
CA ASN A 825 -39.82 -18.18 -58.20
C ASN A 825 -41.04 -19.14 -58.13
N TYR A 826 -41.94 -18.99 -57.14
CA TYR A 826 -43.15 -19.82 -57.06
C TYR A 826 -44.17 -19.44 -58.15
N SER A 827 -44.59 -20.42 -58.94
CA SER A 827 -45.50 -20.20 -60.08
C SER A 827 -46.96 -19.97 -59.68
N ASN A 828 -47.33 -20.20 -58.42
CA ASN A 828 -48.69 -20.05 -57.90
C ASN A 828 -48.73 -19.09 -56.68
N ARG A 829 -49.53 -18.02 -56.78
CA ARG A 829 -49.62 -16.95 -55.77
C ARG A 829 -50.20 -17.41 -54.44
N GLN A 830 -51.03 -18.47 -54.42
CA GLN A 830 -51.59 -19.03 -53.19
C GLN A 830 -50.54 -19.83 -52.39
N ASP A 831 -49.68 -20.58 -53.07
CA ASP A 831 -48.60 -21.34 -52.42
C ASP A 831 -47.53 -20.39 -51.85
N LEU A 832 -47.23 -19.29 -52.54
CA LEU A 832 -46.30 -18.26 -52.06
C LEU A 832 -46.76 -17.61 -50.74
N ILE A 833 -48.05 -17.29 -50.60
CA ILE A 833 -48.61 -16.72 -49.36
C ILE A 833 -48.47 -17.69 -48.18
N ILE A 834 -48.63 -19.00 -48.43
CA ILE A 834 -48.47 -20.03 -47.40
C ILE A 834 -47.01 -20.13 -46.96
N VAL A 835 -46.06 -20.10 -47.90
CA VAL A 835 -44.62 -20.11 -47.62
C VAL A 835 -44.19 -18.84 -46.88
N GLU A 836 -44.64 -17.67 -47.34
CA GLU A 836 -44.36 -16.37 -46.71
C GLU A 836 -44.79 -16.34 -45.25
N LYS A 837 -46.02 -16.79 -44.99
CA LYS A 837 -46.56 -16.86 -43.64
C LYS A 837 -45.82 -17.87 -42.77
N ALA A 838 -45.56 -19.08 -43.29
CA ALA A 838 -44.94 -20.16 -42.52
C ALA A 838 -43.48 -19.83 -42.12
N ILE A 839 -42.67 -19.30 -43.05
CA ILE A 839 -41.29 -18.91 -42.76
C ILE A 839 -41.25 -17.70 -41.81
N THR A 840 -42.16 -16.73 -41.97
CA THR A 840 -42.24 -15.58 -41.06
C THR A 840 -42.60 -15.98 -39.63
N GLU A 841 -43.62 -16.85 -39.46
CA GLU A 841 -44.01 -17.36 -38.13
C GLU A 841 -42.89 -18.17 -37.49
N PHE A 842 -42.19 -18.99 -38.26
CA PHE A 842 -41.02 -19.73 -37.81
C PHE A 842 -39.88 -18.79 -37.37
N TYR A 843 -39.54 -17.78 -38.18
CA TYR A 843 -38.51 -16.79 -37.83
C TYR A 843 -38.82 -16.05 -36.53
N ILE A 844 -40.07 -15.64 -36.31
CA ILE A 844 -40.48 -14.99 -35.05
C ILE A 844 -40.30 -15.92 -33.85
N LYS A 845 -40.65 -17.21 -33.99
CA LYS A 845 -40.43 -18.21 -32.93
C LYS A 845 -38.94 -18.42 -32.66
N THR A 846 -38.10 -18.48 -33.69
CA THR A 846 -36.66 -18.61 -33.50
C THR A 846 -36.05 -17.40 -32.79
N GLU A 847 -36.48 -16.18 -33.11
CA GLU A 847 -36.04 -14.97 -32.40
C GLU A 847 -36.51 -14.97 -30.93
N ALA A 848 -37.70 -15.50 -30.65
CA ALA A 848 -38.17 -15.68 -29.27
C ALA A 848 -37.32 -16.70 -28.50
N ILE A 849 -36.89 -17.80 -29.14
CA ILE A 849 -35.98 -18.80 -28.54
C ILE A 849 -34.62 -18.17 -28.24
N ILE A 850 -34.05 -17.39 -29.17
CA ILE A 850 -32.78 -16.66 -28.99
C ILE A 850 -32.90 -15.68 -27.81
N SER A 851 -34.00 -14.91 -27.76
CA SER A 851 -34.26 -13.95 -26.69
C SER A 851 -34.43 -14.63 -25.33
N LYS A 852 -35.10 -15.79 -25.26
CA LYS A 852 -35.23 -16.62 -24.04
C LYS A 852 -33.87 -17.11 -23.56
N LEU A 853 -33.05 -17.67 -24.45
CA LEU A 853 -31.71 -18.16 -24.09
C LEU A 853 -30.79 -17.03 -23.58
N LYS A 854 -30.75 -15.89 -24.27
CA LYS A 854 -29.89 -14.75 -23.93
C LYS A 854 -30.41 -13.91 -22.75
N GLY A 855 -31.70 -13.58 -22.77
CA GLY A 855 -32.33 -12.65 -21.84
C GLY A 855 -32.74 -13.29 -20.52
N THR A 856 -33.02 -14.59 -20.50
CA THR A 856 -33.45 -15.32 -19.30
C THR A 856 -32.33 -16.21 -18.76
N TYR A 857 -31.77 -17.13 -19.56
CA TYR A 857 -30.86 -18.15 -19.04
C TYR A 857 -29.38 -17.70 -18.91
N ILE A 858 -28.82 -16.98 -19.89
CA ILE A 858 -27.42 -16.49 -19.86
C ILE A 858 -27.35 -15.15 -19.09
N GLN A 859 -27.83 -15.17 -17.85
CA GLN A 859 -27.78 -14.07 -16.91
C GLN A 859 -27.13 -14.53 -15.61
N ILE A 860 -26.46 -13.59 -14.94
CA ILE A 860 -25.89 -13.78 -13.62
C ILE A 860 -26.94 -13.47 -12.57
N ARG A 861 -26.99 -14.32 -11.55
CA ARG A 861 -27.81 -14.17 -10.37
C ARG A 861 -26.94 -14.07 -9.12
N THR A 862 -27.20 -13.03 -8.32
CA THR A 862 -26.62 -12.79 -6.99
C THR A 862 -27.75 -12.44 -6.01
N GLU A 863 -27.45 -12.21 -4.74
CA GLU A 863 -28.44 -11.80 -3.74
C GLU A 863 -29.00 -10.41 -4.06
N GLU A 864 -28.20 -9.53 -4.66
CA GLU A 864 -28.62 -8.19 -5.08
C GLU A 864 -29.34 -8.19 -6.43
N LYS A 865 -28.97 -9.12 -7.34
CA LYS A 865 -29.54 -9.22 -8.69
C LYS A 865 -30.39 -10.49 -8.83
N VAL A 866 -31.67 -10.36 -8.49
CA VAL A 866 -32.67 -11.43 -8.61
C VAL A 866 -33.12 -11.58 -10.07
N THR A 867 -32.66 -12.63 -10.74
CA THR A 867 -33.06 -12.99 -12.12
C THR A 867 -33.28 -14.50 -12.23
N ASP A 868 -33.88 -14.96 -13.35
CA ASP A 868 -33.97 -16.38 -13.70
C ASP A 868 -32.69 -16.92 -14.36
N GLY A 869 -31.57 -16.20 -14.20
CA GLY A 869 -30.27 -16.57 -14.73
C GLY A 869 -29.72 -17.87 -14.14
N ILE A 870 -29.09 -18.68 -15.00
CA ILE A 870 -28.50 -19.98 -14.63
C ILE A 870 -27.15 -19.84 -13.94
N PHE A 871 -26.45 -18.72 -14.15
CA PHE A 871 -25.19 -18.44 -13.47
C PHE A 871 -25.47 -17.91 -12.05
N ASP A 872 -25.84 -18.82 -11.15
CA ASP A 872 -26.16 -18.53 -9.75
C ASP A 872 -24.90 -18.49 -8.88
N TYR A 873 -24.61 -17.33 -8.31
CA TYR A 873 -23.51 -17.08 -7.38
C TYR A 873 -24.00 -16.64 -5.99
N ARG A 874 -25.27 -16.92 -5.66
CA ARG A 874 -25.76 -16.74 -4.30
C ARG A 874 -25.10 -17.75 -3.38
N LEU A 875 -24.53 -17.27 -2.27
CA LEU A 875 -23.84 -18.12 -1.30
C LEU A 875 -24.77 -18.43 -0.14
N ASN A 876 -24.94 -19.72 0.15
CA ASN A 876 -25.76 -20.22 1.24
C ASN A 876 -24.88 -20.61 2.45
N SER A 877 -25.51 -20.99 3.57
CA SER A 877 -24.80 -21.33 4.80
C SER A 877 -23.81 -22.49 4.67
N LEU A 878 -24.02 -23.43 3.75
CA LEU A 878 -23.09 -24.53 3.48
C LEU A 878 -21.84 -24.04 2.74
N ASP A 879 -22.00 -23.13 1.77
CA ASP A 879 -20.86 -22.53 1.07
C ASP A 879 -19.91 -21.83 2.05
N TYR A 880 -20.48 -21.05 2.98
CA TYR A 880 -19.69 -20.42 4.04
C TYR A 880 -19.02 -21.44 4.97
N LEU A 881 -19.70 -22.56 5.26
CA LEU A 881 -19.15 -23.61 6.12
C LEU A 881 -17.97 -24.32 5.44
N GLU A 882 -18.09 -24.66 4.16
CA GLU A 882 -17.03 -25.30 3.37
C GLU A 882 -15.78 -24.42 3.33
N ILE A 883 -15.94 -23.13 2.96
CA ILE A 883 -14.83 -22.17 2.97
C ILE A 883 -14.22 -22.04 4.37
N THR A 884 -15.03 -21.96 5.42
CA THR A 884 -14.53 -21.82 6.81
C THR A 884 -13.76 -23.05 7.28
N LEU A 885 -14.13 -24.26 6.84
CA LEU A 885 -13.42 -25.50 7.18
C LEU A 885 -12.04 -25.55 6.51
N GLU A 886 -11.93 -25.12 5.26
CA GLU A 886 -10.65 -25.05 4.54
C GLU A 886 -9.72 -23.97 5.11
N MET A 887 -10.28 -22.94 5.76
CA MET A 887 -9.52 -21.85 6.38
C MET A 887 -8.78 -22.22 7.66
N GLN A 888 -8.98 -23.40 8.24
CA GLN A 888 -8.38 -23.75 9.54
C GLN A 888 -6.85 -23.76 9.55
N GLU A 889 -6.19 -23.95 8.39
CA GLU A 889 -4.72 -23.96 8.26
C GLU A 889 -4.16 -22.76 7.48
N VAL A 890 -4.99 -21.75 7.18
CA VAL A 890 -4.60 -20.61 6.33
C VAL A 890 -3.87 -19.54 7.12
N ALA A 891 -2.66 -19.21 6.70
CA ALA A 891 -1.85 -18.17 7.34
C ALA A 891 -1.90 -16.84 6.59
N THR A 892 -2.03 -16.87 5.25
CA THR A 892 -1.88 -15.68 4.41
C THR A 892 -3.15 -15.31 3.64
N PHE A 893 -3.23 -14.05 3.20
CA PHE A 893 -4.37 -13.58 2.42
C PHE A 893 -4.43 -14.22 1.03
N GLU A 894 -3.28 -14.51 0.43
CA GLU A 894 -3.16 -15.11 -0.89
C GLU A 894 -3.73 -16.54 -0.91
N GLU A 895 -3.44 -17.33 0.14
CA GLU A 895 -4.02 -18.66 0.36
C GLU A 895 -5.55 -18.59 0.54
N PHE A 896 -6.03 -17.63 1.34
CA PHE A 896 -7.47 -17.39 1.51
C PHE A 896 -8.16 -17.04 0.18
N LEU A 897 -7.53 -16.17 -0.61
CA LEU A 897 -8.06 -15.75 -1.90
C LEU A 897 -8.12 -16.92 -2.89
N ASP A 898 -7.12 -17.82 -2.87
CA ASP A 898 -7.13 -19.04 -3.67
C ASP A 898 -8.29 -19.98 -3.30
N ILE A 899 -8.56 -20.17 -2.01
CA ILE A 899 -9.69 -20.99 -1.53
C ILE A 899 -11.01 -20.44 -2.05
N VAL A 900 -11.27 -19.14 -1.86
CA VAL A 900 -12.53 -18.53 -2.29
C VAL A 900 -12.67 -18.58 -3.81
N ILE A 901 -11.61 -18.30 -4.57
CA ILE A 901 -11.66 -18.37 -6.05
C ILE A 901 -11.88 -19.80 -6.53
N ASN A 902 -11.27 -20.80 -5.91
CA ASN A 902 -11.50 -22.20 -6.25
C ASN A 902 -12.96 -22.59 -6.00
N HIS A 903 -13.55 -22.18 -4.87
CA HIS A 903 -14.97 -22.39 -4.58
C HIS A 903 -15.88 -21.76 -5.64
N LEU A 904 -15.58 -20.53 -6.06
CA LEU A 904 -16.32 -19.83 -7.11
C LEU A 904 -16.22 -20.55 -8.46
N TRP A 905 -15.07 -21.14 -8.77
CA TRP A 905 -14.91 -21.98 -9.97
C TRP A 905 -15.74 -23.26 -9.90
N GLU A 906 -15.88 -23.89 -8.73
CA GLU A 906 -16.77 -25.04 -8.57
C GLU A 906 -18.23 -24.67 -8.83
N ILE A 907 -18.66 -23.49 -8.37
CA ILE A 907 -19.97 -22.92 -8.70
C ILE A 907 -20.08 -22.68 -10.21
N THR A 908 -19.05 -22.12 -10.86
CA THR A 908 -19.02 -21.94 -12.30
C THR A 908 -19.19 -23.26 -13.05
N GLU A 909 -18.49 -24.33 -12.66
CA GLU A 909 -18.59 -25.64 -13.31
C GLU A 909 -19.99 -26.26 -13.20
N LYS A 910 -20.63 -26.11 -12.03
CA LYS A 910 -22.03 -26.52 -11.83
C LYS A 910 -22.95 -25.75 -12.80
N ASN A 911 -22.80 -24.43 -12.88
CA ASN A 911 -23.58 -23.56 -13.76
C ASN A 911 -23.35 -23.88 -15.26
N LEU A 912 -22.11 -24.18 -15.65
CA LEU A 912 -21.73 -24.61 -17.00
C LEU A 912 -22.38 -25.94 -17.41
N CYS A 913 -22.48 -26.89 -16.48
CA CYS A 913 -23.18 -28.14 -16.72
C CYS A 913 -24.68 -27.94 -16.91
N GLU A 914 -25.30 -27.07 -16.12
CA GLU A 914 -26.74 -26.80 -16.20
C GLU A 914 -27.13 -26.08 -17.50
N ILE A 915 -26.39 -25.05 -17.92
CA ILE A 915 -26.69 -24.36 -19.18
C ILE A 915 -26.55 -25.30 -20.40
N LYS A 916 -25.57 -26.21 -20.39
CA LYS A 916 -25.45 -27.25 -21.42
C LYS A 916 -26.66 -28.18 -21.45
N LYS A 917 -27.17 -28.60 -20.29
CA LYS A 917 -28.39 -29.42 -20.21
C LYS A 917 -29.60 -28.69 -20.76
N ILE A 918 -29.75 -27.40 -20.43
CA ILE A 918 -30.85 -26.55 -20.94
C ILE A 918 -30.77 -26.41 -22.47
N ILE A 919 -29.58 -26.17 -23.01
CA ILE A 919 -29.38 -26.07 -24.47
C ILE A 919 -29.71 -27.40 -25.17
N LYS A 920 -29.20 -28.53 -24.65
CA LYS A 920 -29.38 -29.85 -25.26
C LYS A 920 -30.79 -30.43 -25.15
N ASN A 921 -31.52 -30.05 -24.10
CA ASN A 921 -32.85 -30.58 -23.85
C ASN A 921 -33.93 -29.58 -24.25
N GLU A 922 -34.02 -28.46 -23.53
CA GLU A 922 -35.14 -27.51 -23.65
C GLU A 922 -35.05 -26.69 -24.94
N ILE A 923 -33.91 -26.04 -25.20
CA ILE A 923 -33.74 -25.20 -26.39
C ILE A 923 -33.78 -26.06 -27.67
N ALA A 924 -33.11 -27.21 -27.67
CA ALA A 924 -33.17 -28.15 -28.78
C ALA A 924 -34.62 -28.62 -29.04
N GLN A 925 -35.41 -28.88 -28.00
CA GLN A 925 -36.82 -29.24 -28.15
C GLN A 925 -37.68 -28.09 -28.67
N ASP A 926 -37.43 -26.85 -28.23
CA ASP A 926 -38.11 -25.64 -28.73
C ASP A 926 -37.85 -25.46 -30.24
N TYR A 927 -36.60 -25.66 -30.69
CA TYR A 927 -36.25 -25.65 -32.12
C TYR A 927 -36.90 -26.81 -32.89
N ASN A 928 -36.82 -28.04 -32.38
CA ASN A 928 -37.44 -29.21 -33.03
C ASN A 928 -38.95 -29.04 -33.21
N THR A 929 -39.63 -28.51 -32.19
CA THR A 929 -41.07 -28.22 -32.28
C THR A 929 -41.35 -27.17 -33.34
N SER A 930 -40.56 -26.09 -33.38
CA SER A 930 -40.68 -25.03 -34.39
C SER A 930 -40.45 -25.54 -35.82
N PHE A 931 -39.47 -26.43 -36.02
CA PHE A 931 -39.20 -27.06 -37.32
C PHE A 931 -40.33 -28.03 -37.75
N GLU A 932 -40.88 -28.83 -36.85
CA GLU A 932 -42.01 -29.72 -37.16
C GLU A 932 -43.30 -28.93 -37.46
N GLU A 933 -43.55 -27.83 -36.77
CA GLU A 933 -44.65 -26.91 -37.10
C GLU A 933 -44.47 -26.28 -38.49
N LEU A 934 -43.24 -25.83 -38.82
CA LEU A 934 -42.92 -25.32 -40.16
C LEU A 934 -43.17 -26.38 -41.23
N LYS A 935 -42.70 -27.61 -41.02
CA LYS A 935 -42.89 -28.75 -41.92
C LYS A 935 -44.38 -29.09 -42.14
N ASN A 936 -45.19 -29.04 -41.08
CA ASN A 936 -46.64 -29.25 -41.13
C ASN A 936 -47.40 -28.07 -41.79
N ALA A 937 -46.92 -26.84 -41.63
CA ALA A 937 -47.50 -25.67 -42.29
C ALA A 937 -47.27 -25.73 -43.80
N VAL A 938 -46.07 -26.17 -44.21
CA VAL A 938 -45.61 -26.26 -45.59
C VAL A 938 -46.18 -27.48 -46.34
N SER A 939 -46.60 -28.54 -45.64
CA SER A 939 -47.18 -29.75 -46.27
C SER A 939 -48.51 -29.51 -47.01
N LYS A 940 -49.08 -28.32 -46.91
CA LYS A 940 -50.32 -27.87 -47.57
C LYS A 940 -50.11 -27.30 -48.98
N ILE A 941 -48.86 -27.24 -49.46
CA ILE A 941 -48.50 -26.73 -50.80
C ILE A 941 -48.86 -27.74 -51.90
N ASN A 942 -49.47 -27.27 -52.98
CA ASN A 942 -49.94 -28.14 -54.07
C ASN A 942 -48.81 -28.58 -55.03
N ASN A 943 -47.77 -27.77 -55.21
CA ASN A 943 -46.64 -28.09 -56.09
C ASN A 943 -45.64 -29.05 -55.44
N LYS A 944 -45.65 -30.32 -55.85
CA LYS A 944 -44.79 -31.38 -55.31
C LYS A 944 -43.28 -31.17 -55.52
N ALA A 945 -42.86 -30.44 -56.56
CA ALA A 945 -41.44 -30.19 -56.82
C ALA A 945 -40.88 -29.12 -55.87
N GLN A 946 -41.64 -28.03 -55.68
CA GLN A 946 -41.27 -26.94 -54.76
C GLN A 946 -41.43 -27.33 -53.29
N LEU A 947 -42.41 -28.19 -52.98
CA LEU A 947 -42.55 -28.79 -51.66
C LEU A 947 -41.32 -29.63 -51.28
N ARG A 948 -40.76 -30.40 -52.23
CA ARG A 948 -39.55 -31.21 -52.00
C ARG A 948 -38.32 -30.34 -51.72
N ASP A 949 -38.15 -29.26 -52.45
CA ASP A 949 -37.03 -28.33 -52.28
C ASP A 949 -37.08 -27.62 -50.91
N LEU A 950 -38.26 -27.11 -50.53
CA LEU A 950 -38.45 -26.50 -49.21
C LEU A 950 -38.32 -27.52 -48.06
N GLN A 951 -38.84 -28.75 -48.23
CA GLN A 951 -38.64 -29.83 -47.26
C GLN A 951 -37.16 -30.23 -47.11
N GLN A 952 -36.41 -30.24 -48.21
CA GLN A 952 -34.97 -30.48 -48.18
C GLN A 952 -34.25 -29.38 -47.41
N LYS A 953 -34.55 -28.10 -47.67
CA LYS A 953 -33.96 -26.96 -46.95
C LYS A 953 -34.31 -26.95 -45.46
N ILE A 954 -35.54 -27.34 -45.11
CA ILE A 954 -35.95 -27.51 -43.70
C ILE A 954 -35.16 -28.64 -43.03
N ALA A 955 -34.94 -29.77 -43.71
CA ALA A 955 -34.17 -30.89 -43.17
C ALA A 955 -32.68 -30.56 -43.02
N GLU A 956 -32.10 -29.85 -43.99
CA GLU A 956 -30.73 -29.31 -43.91
C GLU A 956 -30.59 -28.35 -42.72
N ALA A 957 -31.47 -27.36 -42.59
CA ALA A 957 -31.46 -26.39 -41.49
C ALA A 957 -31.64 -27.04 -40.11
N SER A 958 -32.52 -28.04 -39.99
CA SER A 958 -32.78 -28.75 -38.75
C SER A 958 -31.55 -29.56 -38.30
N THR A 959 -30.86 -30.21 -39.25
CA THR A 959 -29.62 -30.96 -38.97
C THR A 959 -28.47 -30.01 -38.59
N ASP A 960 -28.31 -28.93 -39.35
CA ASP A 960 -27.28 -27.91 -39.08
C ASP A 960 -27.53 -27.18 -37.76
N MET A 961 -28.79 -26.98 -37.36
CA MET A 961 -29.15 -26.38 -36.07
C MET A 961 -28.67 -27.27 -34.91
N LEU A 962 -28.85 -28.60 -34.99
CA LEU A 962 -28.36 -29.51 -33.95
C LEU A 962 -26.84 -29.42 -33.79
N ASN A 963 -26.11 -29.39 -34.90
CA ASN A 963 -24.65 -29.20 -34.90
C ASN A 963 -24.26 -27.82 -34.31
N THR A 964 -25.06 -26.79 -34.58
CA THR A 964 -24.85 -25.42 -34.07
C THR A 964 -25.09 -25.35 -32.56
N LEU A 965 -26.13 -26.02 -32.05
CA LEU A 965 -26.39 -26.12 -30.61
C LEU A 965 -25.28 -26.89 -29.88
N ASP A 966 -24.72 -27.95 -30.48
CA ASP A 966 -23.56 -28.65 -29.94
C ASP A 966 -22.29 -27.76 -29.96
N LYS A 967 -22.11 -26.96 -31.02
CA LYS A 967 -21.05 -25.94 -31.08
C LYS A 967 -21.21 -24.90 -29.97
N ILE A 968 -22.42 -24.39 -29.73
CA ILE A 968 -22.69 -23.45 -28.63
C ILE A 968 -22.49 -24.12 -27.26
N CYS A 969 -22.82 -25.41 -27.10
CA CYS A 969 -22.50 -26.15 -25.86
C CYS A 969 -20.99 -26.23 -25.60
N TYR A 970 -20.18 -26.26 -26.65
CA TYR A 970 -18.72 -26.21 -26.55
C TYR A 970 -18.24 -24.84 -26.02
N TRP A 971 -19.04 -23.78 -26.17
CA TRP A 971 -18.69 -22.46 -25.67
C TRP A 971 -18.72 -22.39 -24.13
N PHE A 972 -19.66 -23.13 -23.54
CA PHE A 972 -19.85 -23.22 -22.10
C PHE A 972 -18.85 -24.16 -21.43
N GLN A 973 -17.58 -24.05 -21.79
CA GLN A 973 -16.46 -24.73 -21.14
C GLN A 973 -15.54 -23.68 -20.55
N ARG A 974 -14.97 -23.97 -19.39
CA ARG A 974 -13.92 -23.13 -18.82
C ARG A 974 -12.73 -23.10 -19.77
N SER A 975 -12.30 -21.90 -20.15
CA SER A 975 -10.92 -21.67 -20.58
C SER A 975 -10.09 -21.91 -19.32
N THR A 976 -9.44 -23.06 -19.23
CA THR A 976 -8.52 -23.29 -18.14
C THR A 976 -7.32 -22.38 -18.35
N GLU A 977 -7.40 -21.17 -17.81
CA GLU A 977 -6.20 -20.40 -17.48
C GLU A 977 -5.50 -20.99 -16.25
N SER A 978 -6.18 -21.81 -15.45
CA SER A 978 -5.52 -22.58 -14.41
C SER A 978 -4.85 -23.81 -15.01
N LYS A 979 -3.56 -23.62 -15.35
CA LYS A 979 -2.63 -24.58 -15.98
C LYS A 979 -2.91 -24.68 -17.47
N HIS A 980 -1.95 -24.16 -18.24
CA HIS A 980 -1.88 -23.99 -19.69
C HIS A 980 -2.72 -25.03 -20.50
N ASN A 981 -3.18 -24.73 -21.71
CA ASN A 981 -3.76 -25.80 -22.52
C ASN A 981 -2.74 -26.93 -22.72
N ASP A 982 -3.21 -28.17 -22.77
CA ASP A 982 -2.30 -29.27 -23.04
C ASP A 982 -1.60 -29.04 -24.38
N PHE A 983 -0.28 -29.01 -24.35
CA PHE A 983 0.56 -28.61 -25.47
C PHE A 983 1.34 -29.83 -25.98
N ASP A 984 1.87 -29.76 -27.20
CA ASP A 984 2.82 -30.77 -27.67
C ASP A 984 4.26 -30.26 -27.57
N LEU A 985 5.23 -31.18 -27.66
CA LEU A 985 6.64 -30.81 -27.62
C LEU A 985 7.04 -29.81 -28.70
N GLN A 986 6.35 -29.79 -29.85
CA GLN A 986 6.65 -28.87 -30.93
C GLN A 986 6.28 -27.43 -30.54
N PHE A 987 5.13 -27.23 -29.87
CA PHE A 987 4.76 -25.93 -29.32
C PHE A 987 5.80 -25.41 -28.32
N ALA A 988 6.18 -26.22 -27.33
CA ALA A 988 7.16 -25.80 -26.32
C ALA A 988 8.54 -25.49 -26.93
N PHE A 989 8.96 -26.26 -27.94
CA PHE A 989 10.16 -25.96 -28.72
C PHE A 989 10.04 -24.63 -29.46
N ASN A 990 8.92 -24.40 -30.15
CA ASN A 990 8.67 -23.16 -30.89
C ASN A 990 8.61 -21.95 -29.97
N LEU A 991 8.01 -22.08 -28.78
CA LEU A 991 7.98 -21.05 -27.77
C LEU A 991 9.40 -20.62 -27.38
N GLY A 992 10.23 -21.57 -26.93
CA GLY A 992 11.63 -21.26 -26.56
C GLY A 992 12.44 -20.71 -27.73
N LEU A 993 12.20 -21.19 -28.96
CA LEU A 993 12.87 -20.71 -30.17
C LEU A 993 12.45 -19.28 -30.51
N GLN A 994 11.19 -18.93 -30.32
CA GLN A 994 10.72 -17.56 -30.51
C GLN A 994 11.29 -16.65 -29.42
N THR A 995 11.37 -17.12 -28.18
CA THR A 995 11.96 -16.34 -27.08
C THR A 995 13.40 -15.94 -27.44
N ILE A 996 14.24 -16.91 -27.84
CA ILE A 996 15.64 -16.61 -28.16
C ILE A 996 15.79 -15.71 -29.40
N ARG A 997 14.89 -15.86 -30.39
CA ARG A 997 14.85 -14.97 -31.56
C ARG A 997 14.49 -13.53 -31.20
N ASN A 998 13.53 -13.37 -30.30
CA ASN A 998 13.11 -12.05 -29.84
C ASN A 998 14.18 -11.39 -28.96
N MET A 999 14.93 -12.16 -28.16
CA MET A 999 16.04 -11.66 -27.34
C MET A 999 17.31 -11.33 -28.14
N HIS A 1000 17.58 -12.06 -29.22
CA HIS A 1000 18.79 -11.91 -30.03
C HIS A 1000 18.44 -11.70 -31.52
N PRO A 1001 17.81 -10.56 -31.88
CA PRO A 1001 17.37 -10.28 -33.25
C PRO A 1001 18.55 -10.14 -34.25
N GLU A 1002 19.77 -9.91 -33.76
CA GLU A 1002 20.98 -9.85 -34.57
C GLU A 1002 21.44 -11.22 -35.08
N LYS A 1003 20.91 -12.31 -34.53
CA LYS A 1003 21.15 -13.69 -34.97
C LYS A 1003 19.92 -14.28 -35.63
N ARG A 1004 20.13 -15.06 -36.69
CA ARG A 1004 19.07 -15.79 -37.38
C ARG A 1004 19.12 -17.27 -37.01
N PHE A 1005 18.21 -17.69 -36.14
CA PHE A 1005 18.06 -19.09 -35.74
C PHE A 1005 17.24 -19.88 -36.78
N ILE A 1006 17.87 -20.87 -37.41
CA ILE A 1006 17.27 -21.75 -38.42
C ILE A 1006 17.07 -23.13 -37.81
N ALA A 1007 15.82 -23.56 -37.62
CA ALA A 1007 15.50 -24.87 -37.04
C ALA A 1007 15.15 -25.88 -38.14
N LYS A 1008 15.81 -27.06 -38.14
CA LYS A 1008 15.56 -28.17 -39.06
C LYS A 1008 15.23 -29.45 -38.30
N ALA A 1009 14.05 -30.01 -38.54
CA ALA A 1009 13.67 -31.29 -37.96
C ALA A 1009 14.42 -32.44 -38.66
N LEU A 1010 15.10 -33.29 -37.89
CA LEU A 1010 15.77 -34.49 -38.38
C LEU A 1010 14.76 -35.61 -38.70
N LYS A 1011 13.63 -35.63 -38.00
CA LYS A 1011 12.48 -36.52 -38.20
C LYS A 1011 11.17 -35.78 -37.90
N PRO A 1012 10.02 -36.25 -38.42
CA PRO A 1012 8.71 -35.74 -38.01
C PRO A 1012 8.55 -35.84 -36.49
N VAL A 1013 8.00 -34.80 -35.86
CA VAL A 1013 7.75 -34.79 -34.42
C VAL A 1013 6.56 -35.70 -34.11
N GLU A 1014 6.77 -36.64 -33.19
CA GLU A 1014 5.72 -37.50 -32.65
C GLU A 1014 5.47 -37.10 -31.19
N SER A 1015 4.37 -36.43 -30.89
CA SER A 1015 4.07 -35.96 -29.53
C SER A 1015 2.62 -36.16 -29.16
N GLU A 1016 2.36 -36.88 -28.07
CA GLU A 1016 1.10 -36.79 -27.33
C GLU A 1016 0.95 -35.38 -26.71
N LYS A 1017 -0.24 -35.07 -26.17
CA LYS A 1017 -0.48 -33.81 -25.47
C LYS A 1017 0.05 -33.90 -24.03
N ILE A 1018 0.76 -32.86 -23.61
CA ILE A 1018 1.42 -32.70 -22.31
C ILE A 1018 0.56 -31.79 -21.46
N SER A 1019 0.39 -32.13 -20.17
CA SER A 1019 -0.39 -31.29 -19.28
C SER A 1019 0.12 -29.86 -19.24
N GLY A 1020 -0.80 -28.94 -19.44
CA GLY A 1020 -0.61 -27.52 -19.30
C GLY A 1020 0.35 -27.05 -18.24
N GLY A 1021 0.14 -27.52 -17.00
CA GLY A 1021 0.86 -27.09 -15.81
C GLY A 1021 2.39 -27.20 -15.91
N TYR A 1022 2.88 -27.96 -16.89
CA TYR A 1022 4.30 -28.13 -17.16
C TYR A 1022 4.88 -27.15 -18.19
N LEU A 1023 4.09 -26.27 -18.82
CA LEU A 1023 4.60 -25.38 -19.88
C LEU A 1023 5.76 -24.50 -19.37
N LYS A 1024 5.64 -23.94 -18.17
CA LYS A 1024 6.72 -23.15 -17.54
C LYS A 1024 8.01 -23.97 -17.37
N ASN A 1025 7.89 -25.26 -17.07
CA ASN A 1025 9.02 -26.17 -16.95
C ASN A 1025 9.68 -26.42 -18.32
N PHE A 1026 8.87 -26.70 -19.36
CA PHE A 1026 9.38 -26.94 -20.71
C PHE A 1026 9.94 -25.68 -21.37
N ASP A 1027 9.32 -24.52 -21.17
CA ASP A 1027 9.88 -23.21 -21.53
C ASP A 1027 11.23 -22.98 -20.82
N GLY A 1028 11.32 -23.34 -19.53
CA GLY A 1028 12.57 -23.39 -18.79
C GLY A 1028 13.64 -24.27 -19.45
N ILE A 1029 13.29 -25.48 -19.87
CA ILE A 1029 14.20 -26.42 -20.51
C ILE A 1029 14.69 -25.86 -21.86
N PHE A 1030 13.77 -25.52 -22.77
CA PHE A 1030 14.12 -25.05 -24.11
C PHE A 1030 14.85 -23.71 -24.10
N TYR A 1031 14.49 -22.76 -23.23
CA TYR A 1031 15.24 -21.52 -23.04
C TYR A 1031 16.71 -21.79 -22.67
N ASN A 1032 16.96 -22.65 -21.66
CA ASN A 1032 18.34 -22.95 -21.27
C ASN A 1032 19.12 -23.69 -22.37
N LEU A 1033 18.44 -24.47 -23.21
CA LEU A 1033 19.05 -25.10 -24.39
C LEU A 1033 19.44 -24.04 -25.43
N PHE A 1034 18.52 -23.18 -25.82
CA PHE A 1034 18.75 -22.17 -26.85
C PHE A 1034 19.72 -21.07 -26.40
N ASP A 1035 19.70 -20.65 -25.13
CA ASP A 1035 20.67 -19.71 -24.56
C ASP A 1035 22.11 -20.27 -24.61
N ASN A 1036 22.28 -21.56 -24.30
CA ASN A 1036 23.58 -22.22 -24.47
C ASN A 1036 24.01 -22.28 -25.94
N ILE A 1037 23.07 -22.59 -26.84
CA ILE A 1037 23.33 -22.61 -28.29
C ILE A 1037 23.76 -21.21 -28.76
N TYR A 1038 23.04 -20.15 -28.40
CA TYR A 1038 23.40 -18.78 -28.75
C TYR A 1038 24.83 -18.42 -28.28
N LYS A 1039 25.21 -18.79 -27.06
CA LYS A 1039 26.52 -18.47 -26.47
C LYS A 1039 27.69 -19.26 -27.06
N LYS A 1040 27.45 -20.45 -27.62
CA LYS A 1040 28.51 -21.43 -27.94
C LYS A 1040 28.50 -21.96 -29.37
N ALA A 1041 27.38 -21.90 -30.07
CA ALA A 1041 27.30 -22.36 -31.44
C ALA A 1041 28.11 -21.45 -32.36
N ILE A 1042 28.62 -22.04 -33.43
CA ILE A 1042 29.41 -21.32 -34.42
C ILE A 1042 28.60 -21.12 -35.68
N SER A 1043 28.63 -19.88 -36.13
CA SER A 1043 27.99 -19.44 -37.36
C SER A 1043 29.06 -19.24 -38.42
N SER A 1044 28.89 -19.88 -39.59
CA SER A 1044 29.83 -19.76 -40.72
C SER A 1044 29.87 -18.36 -41.33
N ASP A 1045 28.81 -17.56 -41.16
CA ASP A 1045 28.68 -16.19 -41.65
C ASP A 1045 28.51 -15.16 -40.53
N GLY A 1046 28.60 -15.59 -39.26
CA GLY A 1046 28.44 -14.75 -38.07
C GLY A 1046 26.99 -14.38 -37.74
N ILE A 1047 26.00 -14.75 -38.56
CA ILE A 1047 24.59 -14.35 -38.42
C ILE A 1047 23.68 -15.57 -38.26
N ASN A 1048 23.88 -16.62 -39.07
CA ASN A 1048 23.01 -17.78 -39.10
C ASN A 1048 23.45 -18.85 -38.08
N ILE A 1049 22.54 -19.25 -37.19
CA ILE A 1049 22.73 -20.37 -36.26
C ILE A 1049 21.77 -21.49 -36.65
N GLU A 1050 22.30 -22.61 -37.13
CA GLU A 1050 21.50 -23.78 -37.48
C GLU A 1050 21.32 -24.71 -36.28
N ILE A 1051 20.06 -25.07 -36.01
CA ILE A 1051 19.64 -25.99 -34.96
C ILE A 1051 18.97 -27.19 -35.63
N ARG A 1052 19.52 -28.38 -35.43
CA ARG A 1052 18.92 -29.63 -35.92
C ARG A 1052 18.36 -30.40 -34.74
N TYR A 1053 17.13 -30.90 -34.84
CA TYR A 1053 16.42 -31.44 -33.69
C TYR A 1053 15.55 -32.67 -33.99
N GLU A 1054 15.32 -33.49 -32.96
CA GLU A 1054 14.36 -34.60 -32.95
C GLU A 1054 13.60 -34.58 -31.61
N LEU A 1055 12.26 -34.51 -31.66
CA LEU A 1055 11.39 -34.45 -30.49
C LEU A 1055 10.41 -35.62 -30.53
N GLN A 1056 10.32 -36.38 -29.44
CA GLN A 1056 9.32 -37.44 -29.29
C GLN A 1056 8.74 -37.46 -27.87
N TYR A 1057 7.42 -37.65 -27.77
CA TYR A 1057 6.71 -37.89 -26.52
C TYR A 1057 5.60 -38.91 -26.73
N LYS A 1058 5.74 -40.07 -26.07
CA LYS A 1058 4.81 -41.20 -26.17
C LYS A 1058 4.88 -42.06 -24.91
N ASN A 1059 3.74 -42.56 -24.42
CA ASN A 1059 3.68 -43.44 -23.24
C ASN A 1059 4.40 -42.84 -22.01
N GLN A 1060 4.22 -41.54 -21.75
CA GLN A 1060 4.87 -40.79 -20.67
C GLN A 1060 6.42 -40.78 -20.69
N LYS A 1061 7.04 -41.03 -21.84
CA LYS A 1061 8.50 -40.93 -22.02
C LYS A 1061 8.83 -39.78 -22.95
N PHE A 1062 9.73 -38.91 -22.51
CA PHE A 1062 10.21 -37.78 -23.30
C PHE A 1062 11.53 -38.11 -23.98
N TYR A 1063 11.69 -37.61 -25.20
CA TYR A 1063 12.95 -37.65 -25.95
C TYR A 1063 13.16 -36.30 -26.62
N ILE A 1064 14.22 -35.61 -26.22
CA ILE A 1064 14.65 -34.33 -26.80
C ILE A 1064 16.09 -34.51 -27.28
N TYR A 1065 16.31 -34.39 -28.58
CA TYR A 1065 17.64 -34.33 -29.17
C TYR A 1065 17.80 -33.01 -29.91
N ILE A 1066 18.87 -32.28 -29.62
CA ILE A 1066 19.23 -31.04 -30.30
C ILE A 1066 20.72 -31.07 -30.60
N GLU A 1067 21.10 -30.63 -31.80
CA GLU A 1067 22.48 -30.46 -32.21
C GLU A 1067 22.69 -29.13 -32.95
N ASN A 1068 23.89 -28.57 -32.80
CA ASN A 1068 24.31 -27.31 -33.43
C ASN A 1068 25.75 -27.41 -33.92
N ASP A 1069 26.13 -26.53 -34.84
CA ASP A 1069 27.50 -26.44 -35.34
C ASP A 1069 28.45 -25.90 -34.26
N TYR A 1070 29.62 -26.50 -34.14
CA TYR A 1070 30.66 -26.14 -33.16
C TYR A 1070 32.06 -26.44 -33.73
N ASN A 1071 33.06 -25.59 -33.45
CA ASN A 1071 34.39 -25.72 -34.04
C ASN A 1071 35.24 -26.67 -33.20
N CYS A 1072 35.21 -27.95 -33.58
CA CYS A 1072 36.06 -28.98 -33.00
C CYS A 1072 37.50 -28.97 -33.56
N SER A 1073 37.80 -28.09 -34.54
CA SER A 1073 39.14 -27.96 -35.13
C SER A 1073 40.06 -27.01 -34.36
N ALA A 1074 39.51 -26.17 -33.47
CA ALA A 1074 40.28 -25.43 -32.47
C ALA A 1074 40.64 -26.34 -31.27
N ASN A 1075 41.55 -25.89 -30.39
CA ASN A 1075 41.82 -26.61 -29.15
C ASN A 1075 40.59 -26.53 -28.22
N ILE A 1076 39.87 -27.65 -28.08
CA ILE A 1076 38.64 -27.76 -27.28
C ILE A 1076 38.85 -28.41 -25.91
N SER A 1077 40.11 -28.64 -25.48
CA SER A 1077 40.40 -29.37 -24.24
C SER A 1077 39.77 -28.75 -22.98
N GLU A 1078 39.67 -27.41 -22.91
CA GLU A 1078 38.98 -26.74 -21.80
C GLU A 1078 37.46 -26.96 -21.82
N ASP A 1079 36.86 -27.00 -23.01
CA ASP A 1079 35.43 -27.19 -23.16
C ASP A 1079 35.04 -28.67 -22.99
N GLU A 1080 35.92 -29.60 -23.37
CA GLU A 1080 35.82 -31.03 -23.03
C GLU A 1080 35.87 -31.25 -21.50
N LEU A 1081 36.80 -30.59 -20.81
CA LEU A 1081 36.89 -30.63 -19.35
C LEU A 1081 35.60 -30.12 -18.68
N LYS A 1082 34.99 -29.05 -19.22
CA LYS A 1082 33.69 -28.54 -18.72
C LYS A 1082 32.56 -29.52 -18.95
N VAL A 1083 32.54 -30.22 -20.09
CA VAL A 1083 31.55 -31.26 -20.38
C VAL A 1083 31.71 -32.43 -19.41
N GLU A 1084 32.93 -32.91 -19.16
CA GLU A 1084 33.19 -33.98 -18.19
C GLU A 1084 32.78 -33.58 -16.77
N GLN A 1085 33.16 -32.38 -16.32
CA GLN A 1085 32.72 -31.85 -15.02
C GLN A 1085 31.20 -31.71 -14.92
N ALA A 1086 30.51 -31.31 -15.99
CA ALA A 1086 29.06 -31.24 -16.01
C ALA A 1086 28.42 -32.63 -15.93
N LYS A 1087 28.99 -33.65 -16.60
CA LYS A 1087 28.53 -35.04 -16.48
C LYS A 1087 28.76 -35.60 -15.08
N GLU A 1088 29.92 -35.32 -14.48
CA GLU A 1088 30.23 -35.72 -13.10
C GLU A 1088 29.24 -35.11 -12.11
N LEU A 1089 28.94 -33.80 -12.23
CA LEU A 1089 27.97 -33.12 -11.36
C LEU A 1089 26.56 -33.72 -11.42
N ILE A 1090 26.13 -34.20 -12.60
CA ILE A 1090 24.85 -34.89 -12.78
C ILE A 1090 24.91 -36.26 -12.08
N GLN A 1091 25.99 -37.02 -12.26
CA GLN A 1091 26.15 -38.34 -11.66
C GLN A 1091 26.27 -38.31 -10.13
N THR A 1092 26.94 -37.29 -9.56
CA THR A 1092 27.16 -37.20 -8.11
C THR A 1092 26.05 -36.48 -7.35
N GLY A 1093 25.02 -35.95 -8.04
CA GLY A 1093 23.92 -35.20 -7.42
C GLY A 1093 24.30 -33.82 -6.86
N LYS A 1094 25.52 -33.33 -7.09
CA LYS A 1094 26.04 -32.05 -6.54
C LYS A 1094 25.63 -30.82 -7.35
N TYR A 1095 24.77 -30.98 -8.35
CA TYR A 1095 24.32 -29.89 -9.21
C TYR A 1095 23.58 -28.78 -8.45
N LEU A 1096 22.92 -29.07 -7.31
CA LEU A 1096 22.20 -28.10 -6.48
C LEU A 1096 23.08 -26.99 -5.88
N GLU A 1097 24.34 -27.30 -5.53
CA GLU A 1097 25.29 -26.34 -4.97
C GLU A 1097 25.74 -25.30 -6.02
N LYS A 1098 25.76 -25.69 -7.30
CA LYS A 1098 26.22 -24.86 -8.42
C LYS A 1098 25.13 -23.98 -9.03
N VAL A 1099 23.84 -24.24 -8.76
CA VAL A 1099 22.72 -23.42 -9.26
C VAL A 1099 22.78 -21.97 -8.74
N LYS A 1100 23.48 -21.72 -7.62
CA LYS A 1100 23.61 -20.39 -7.00
C LYS A 1100 24.83 -19.57 -7.46
N GLY A 1101 25.75 -20.14 -8.25
CA GLY A 1101 26.95 -19.46 -8.74
C GLY A 1101 26.81 -18.82 -10.13
N GLU A 1102 27.70 -17.91 -10.51
CA GLU A 1102 27.76 -17.33 -11.86
C GLU A 1102 28.55 -18.22 -12.84
N GLY A 1103 27.95 -18.54 -13.98
CA GLY A 1103 28.58 -19.29 -15.08
C GLY A 1103 28.38 -20.82 -15.04
N GLY A 1104 28.10 -21.43 -16.19
CA GLY A 1104 28.00 -22.90 -16.34
C GLY A 1104 26.76 -23.55 -15.73
N THR A 1105 25.70 -22.79 -15.43
CA THR A 1105 24.51 -23.27 -14.70
C THR A 1105 23.38 -23.81 -15.59
N GLY A 1106 23.48 -23.68 -16.92
CA GLY A 1106 22.38 -24.02 -17.84
C GLY A 1106 21.95 -25.49 -17.76
N ILE A 1107 22.91 -26.42 -17.86
CA ILE A 1107 22.64 -27.86 -17.74
C ILE A 1107 22.16 -28.25 -16.33
N PRO A 1108 22.79 -27.81 -15.22
CA PRO A 1108 22.27 -28.00 -13.87
C PRO A 1108 20.81 -27.52 -13.67
N LYS A 1109 20.40 -26.42 -14.31
CA LYS A 1109 19.01 -25.93 -14.25
C LYS A 1109 18.03 -26.89 -14.95
N ILE A 1110 18.39 -27.42 -16.12
CA ILE A 1110 17.58 -28.41 -16.84
C ILE A 1110 17.39 -29.67 -15.98
N VAL A 1111 18.48 -30.18 -15.38
CA VAL A 1111 18.45 -31.35 -14.49
C VAL A 1111 17.55 -31.10 -13.28
N LYS A 1112 17.66 -29.93 -12.64
CA LYS A 1112 16.80 -29.54 -11.51
C LYS A 1112 15.33 -29.53 -11.91
N ILE A 1113 14.98 -28.94 -13.06
CA ILE A 1113 13.60 -28.88 -13.54
C ILE A 1113 13.03 -30.30 -13.72
N ILE A 1114 13.79 -31.20 -14.35
CA ILE A 1114 13.34 -32.58 -14.58
C ILE A 1114 13.21 -33.35 -13.26
N ALA A 1115 14.22 -33.28 -12.40
CA ALA A 1115 14.29 -34.05 -11.15
C ALA A 1115 13.32 -33.58 -10.07
N TYR A 1116 13.19 -32.26 -9.86
CA TYR A 1116 12.41 -31.70 -8.76
C TYR A 1116 11.05 -31.17 -9.19
N ASP A 1117 11.00 -30.42 -10.29
CA ASP A 1117 9.75 -29.77 -10.69
C ASP A 1117 8.83 -30.73 -11.46
N LEU A 1118 9.40 -31.57 -12.34
CA LEU A 1118 8.67 -32.62 -13.06
C LEU A 1118 8.63 -33.97 -12.31
N LYS A 1119 9.45 -34.14 -11.26
CA LYS A 1119 9.57 -35.37 -10.45
C LYS A 1119 9.86 -36.63 -11.29
N ARG A 1120 10.79 -36.53 -12.24
CA ARG A 1120 11.24 -37.62 -13.12
C ARG A 1120 12.74 -37.84 -13.01
N GLU A 1121 13.24 -39.02 -13.38
CA GLU A 1121 14.69 -39.28 -13.43
C GLU A 1121 15.29 -38.76 -14.74
N PRO A 1122 16.22 -37.78 -14.70
CA PRO A 1122 16.86 -37.27 -15.91
C PRO A 1122 17.98 -38.20 -16.42
N ASP A 1123 17.84 -38.69 -17.65
CA ASP A 1123 18.92 -39.30 -18.45
C ASP A 1123 19.38 -38.29 -19.51
N ILE A 1124 20.53 -37.65 -19.25
CA ILE A 1124 21.09 -36.59 -20.10
C ILE A 1124 22.48 -37.01 -20.60
N ASP A 1125 22.66 -37.04 -21.92
CA ASP A 1125 23.96 -37.20 -22.57
C ASP A 1125 24.22 -36.05 -23.54
N PHE A 1126 25.45 -35.58 -23.59
CA PHE A 1126 25.87 -34.46 -24.42
C PHE A 1126 27.37 -34.50 -24.68
N GLY A 1127 27.82 -33.88 -25.77
CA GLY A 1127 29.23 -33.86 -26.12
C GLY A 1127 29.48 -33.45 -27.56
N TYR A 1128 30.70 -33.71 -28.02
CA TYR A 1128 31.18 -33.29 -29.34
C TYR A 1128 31.26 -34.48 -30.30
N ILE A 1129 30.68 -34.33 -31.48
CA ILE A 1129 30.94 -35.21 -32.63
C ILE A 1129 32.03 -34.54 -33.47
N LYS A 1130 33.29 -34.80 -33.11
CA LYS A 1130 34.47 -34.12 -33.68
C LYS A 1130 34.55 -34.22 -35.20
N GLU A 1131 34.26 -35.39 -35.75
CA GLU A 1131 34.29 -35.68 -37.19
C GLU A 1131 33.30 -34.82 -38.00
N LYS A 1132 32.24 -34.31 -37.34
CA LYS A 1132 31.19 -33.51 -37.97
C LYS A 1132 31.18 -32.05 -37.56
N ASN A 1133 32.06 -31.62 -36.65
CA ASN A 1133 32.03 -30.28 -36.04
C ASN A 1133 30.67 -29.95 -35.41
N ILE A 1134 30.13 -30.89 -34.63
CA ILE A 1134 28.80 -30.78 -34.02
C ILE A 1134 28.91 -30.93 -32.50
N PHE A 1135 28.17 -30.10 -31.77
CA PHE A 1135 27.81 -30.37 -30.38
C PHE A 1135 26.37 -30.91 -30.34
N PHE A 1136 26.14 -31.96 -29.56
CA PHE A 1136 24.80 -32.54 -29.39
C PHE A 1136 24.41 -32.60 -27.92
N MET A 1137 23.11 -32.54 -27.67
CA MET A 1137 22.49 -32.81 -26.38
C MET A 1137 21.26 -33.68 -26.55
N LYS A 1138 21.17 -34.68 -25.68
CA LYS A 1138 20.14 -35.72 -25.69
C LYS A 1138 19.58 -35.87 -24.29
N ILE A 1139 18.28 -35.68 -24.15
CA ILE A 1139 17.56 -35.70 -22.88
C ILE A 1139 16.44 -36.72 -22.95
N ARG A 1140 16.34 -37.59 -21.94
CA ARG A 1140 15.32 -38.63 -21.76
C ARG A 1140 14.84 -38.65 -20.32
N PHE A 1141 13.53 -38.80 -20.10
CA PHE A 1141 12.93 -38.95 -18.77
C PHE A 1141 11.46 -39.37 -18.83
#